data_AF-A0A9Q1BVT6-F1
#
_entry.id   AF-A0A9Q1BVT6-F1
#
_cell.length_a   1.000
_cell.length_b   1.000
_cell.length_c   1.000
_cell.angle_alpha   90.00
_cell.angle_beta   90.00
_cell.angle_gamma   90.00
#
_symmetry.space_group_name_H-M   'P 1'
#
loop_
_entity.id
_entity.type
_entity.pdbx_description
1 polymer ?
#
loop_
_entity_poly.entity_id
_entity_poly.type
_entity_poly.pdbx_seq_one_letter_code
_entity_poly.pdbx_strand_id
1 'polypeptide(L)'
;MADSTKWWQDLPCHYHPSWNLSEISQLDLNKLKHHIDRNENDIMVVERLLYAAFLEVPIGSPYNLSRPSVVQAREYLREAEEYIETNLRDNRDASIGYGIVINACRMWTGQSMREWEEKLQILEEEKKTSSKYKYYISAVRAFALSRLGPRWVEEAKVHYEYALEGIPENSQWLYGKASMVGRLLLLNYPNVKFEKSANLGYRDMLNEEKDILEKVLTLNEHFHIARVMYGQVLYNLGETEEAEYNIEKAREAARNNRSIAEIASKYYQRTEQPEKALEILLSLPNASKTAEVHFLLGKLYKSQSYRRKQLSEKKAKWNLALDHFNEALRLDERHYPALSSRAEVNARLGNYEQARKNYADLLSSNLLGNTKLQKDKFFTLKTLLSLDSKDIKKILSDEEYVNYSYEVLEIAVTKYSEEQNGNLTFNDNAKTPIKISTSALKDMCRTQDVQIGFLAKLKLAHFHLLCRRYKEATKLYESLQAETSKVKRENIEVMWGLFKCHLGQKNYKDAARMVRKIREKEQVFYCVAELYADIYTTKAKLLIQLRECINAGEIFSEHPDEATNALSGDMLEDENMFAIARLLENAIEMGSLEACFVFFKINKLQAHFLTSMQIPRIVAKIERVNNEEIVNTQMTFQMENDVGDIDNSTTTKRNVMKDKIEELLTYKEIYEEHGKHFLRGEDFEGFNAYQQFTIINVYTKLSKLRKNLLTFEVVENRKNENADWSIDCEEAVTAVLLTARFLLDHIISDYQVCLNVQNELSLRSFDLPEARYMFFGLNNEIF
;
A
#
# COMPACT_ATOMS: atom_id res chain seq x y z
N MET A 1 40.41 -22.23 -6.48
CA MET A 1 40.11 -21.36 -5.33
C MET A 1 40.20 -19.94 -5.86
N ALA A 2 39.08 -19.37 -6.30
CA ALA A 2 39.04 -17.98 -6.72
C ALA A 2 39.36 -17.10 -5.51
N ASP A 3 40.08 -15.99 -5.71
CA ASP A 3 40.38 -14.97 -4.71
C ASP A 3 39.17 -14.70 -3.81
N SER A 4 39.18 -15.26 -2.60
CA SER A 4 38.18 -15.00 -1.56
C SER A 4 38.44 -13.66 -0.87
N THR A 5 38.90 -12.66 -1.63
CA THR A 5 39.44 -11.38 -1.13
C THR A 5 38.38 -10.48 -0.50
N LYS A 6 37.13 -10.93 -0.40
CA LYS A 6 36.00 -10.16 0.14
C LYS A 6 35.03 -10.98 1.01
N TRP A 7 35.50 -12.01 1.71
CA TRP A 7 34.68 -12.81 2.64
C TRP A 7 33.91 -11.96 3.67
N TRP A 8 34.47 -10.81 4.06
CA TRP A 8 33.86 -9.86 4.98
C TRP A 8 32.58 -9.20 4.43
N GLN A 9 32.33 -9.25 3.11
CA GLN A 9 31.11 -8.70 2.51
C GLN A 9 29.85 -9.48 2.90
N ASP A 10 30.00 -10.73 3.31
CA ASP A 10 28.92 -11.59 3.80
C ASP A 10 28.62 -11.37 5.30
N LEU A 11 29.39 -10.50 5.97
CA LEU A 11 29.18 -10.19 7.39
C LEU A 11 28.02 -9.20 7.58
N PRO A 12 27.19 -9.42 8.61
CA PRO A 12 26.00 -8.61 8.82
C PRO A 12 26.36 -7.19 9.24
N CYS A 13 25.91 -6.22 8.46
CA CYS A 13 26.01 -4.79 8.76
C CYS A 13 25.01 -4.01 7.90
N HIS A 14 24.92 -2.69 8.11
CA HIS A 14 24.03 -1.81 7.34
C HIS A 14 24.27 -1.85 5.83
N TYR A 15 25.47 -2.25 5.41
CA TYR A 15 25.85 -2.34 4.00
C TYR A 15 25.52 -3.70 3.38
N HIS A 16 25.16 -4.69 4.21
CA HIS A 16 24.93 -6.05 3.74
C HIS A 16 23.63 -6.13 2.93
N PRO A 17 23.62 -6.73 1.72
CA PRO A 17 22.42 -6.80 0.87
C PRO A 17 21.22 -7.44 1.55
N SER A 18 21.42 -8.42 2.43
CA SER A 18 20.32 -9.09 3.16
C SER A 18 19.59 -8.20 4.17
N TRP A 19 20.12 -7.03 4.51
CA TRP A 19 19.42 -6.04 5.33
C TRP A 19 18.50 -5.14 4.50
N ASN A 20 18.58 -5.24 3.17
CA ASN A 20 17.74 -4.53 2.21
C ASN A 20 17.66 -3.00 2.44
N LEU A 21 18.75 -2.41 2.95
CA LEU A 21 18.84 -0.97 3.21
C LEU A 21 19.17 -0.16 1.95
N SER A 22 19.40 -0.80 0.79
CA SER A 22 19.58 -0.11 -0.50
C SER A 22 18.30 0.58 -0.99
N GLU A 23 17.12 0.12 -0.54
CA GLU A 23 15.82 0.70 -0.89
C GLU A 23 15.56 2.09 -0.25
N ILE A 24 16.45 2.55 0.65
CA ILE A 24 16.31 3.87 1.29
C ILE A 24 16.65 5.03 0.35
N SER A 25 17.06 4.77 -0.90
CA SER A 25 17.35 5.79 -1.90
C SER A 25 16.18 6.76 -2.14
N GLN A 26 14.95 6.31 -1.88
CA GLN A 26 13.74 7.12 -1.97
C GLN A 26 13.47 7.97 -0.72
N LEU A 27 14.21 7.78 0.37
CA LEU A 27 14.03 8.50 1.62
C LEU A 27 14.83 9.81 1.65
N ASP A 28 14.32 10.77 2.41
CA ASP A 28 15.01 12.04 2.67
C ASP A 28 16.10 11.82 3.72
N LEU A 29 17.34 11.60 3.26
CA LEU A 29 18.49 11.32 4.11
C LEU A 29 18.76 12.44 5.13
N ASN A 30 18.63 13.70 4.73
CA ASN A 30 18.85 14.83 5.63
C ASN A 30 17.82 14.83 6.77
N LYS A 31 16.57 14.46 6.46
CA LYS A 31 15.54 14.28 7.48
C LYS A 31 15.86 13.12 8.42
N LEU A 32 16.36 12.00 7.92
CA LEU A 32 16.78 10.87 8.75
C LEU A 32 17.94 11.26 9.69
N LYS A 33 18.98 11.92 9.16
CA LYS A 33 20.10 12.46 9.96
C LYS A 33 19.59 13.41 11.04
N HIS A 34 18.72 14.33 10.66
CA HIS A 34 18.16 15.29 11.60
C HIS A 34 17.32 14.64 12.70
N HIS A 35 16.63 13.53 12.40
CA HIS A 35 15.93 12.73 13.40
C HIS A 35 16.88 11.99 14.36
N ILE A 36 18.08 11.60 13.92
CA ILE A 36 19.11 11.01 14.79
C ILE A 36 19.69 12.09 15.71
N ASP A 37 20.13 13.22 15.15
CA ASP A 37 20.79 14.29 15.90
C ASP A 37 19.88 14.88 16.98
N ARG A 38 18.57 14.94 16.70
CA ARG A 38 17.57 15.40 17.66
C ARG A 38 17.30 14.37 18.77
N ASN A 39 17.68 13.11 18.63
CA ASN A 39 17.32 12.08 19.61
C ASN A 39 18.33 12.08 20.78
N GLU A 40 18.20 13.09 21.66
CA GLU A 40 19.08 13.37 22.83
C GLU A 40 19.02 12.32 23.95
N ASN A 41 18.26 11.23 23.77
CA ASN A 41 18.15 10.19 24.79
C ASN A 41 19.25 9.15 24.59
N ASP A 42 20.00 8.84 25.64
CA ASP A 42 21.02 7.77 25.73
C ASP A 42 20.40 6.35 25.66
N ILE A 43 19.57 6.10 24.64
CA ILE A 43 18.88 4.83 24.43
C ILE A 43 19.48 4.19 23.19
N MET A 44 19.88 2.93 23.32
CA MET A 44 20.48 2.14 22.23
C MET A 44 21.64 2.91 21.61
N VAL A 45 22.58 3.35 22.47
CA VAL A 45 23.67 4.27 22.09
C VAL A 45 24.51 3.69 20.95
N VAL A 46 24.87 2.41 21.04
CA VAL A 46 25.67 1.72 20.02
C VAL A 46 24.90 1.60 18.71
N GLU A 47 23.63 1.16 18.75
CA GLU A 47 22.79 1.04 17.56
C GLU A 47 22.56 2.40 16.89
N ARG A 48 22.37 3.47 17.68
CA ARG A 48 22.24 4.84 17.19
C ARG A 48 23.50 5.32 16.49
N LEU A 49 24.68 5.12 17.08
CA LEU A 49 25.96 5.51 16.50
C LEU A 49 26.26 4.75 15.21
N LEU A 50 25.99 3.43 15.19
CA LEU A 50 26.14 2.61 13.99
C LEU A 50 25.19 3.07 12.86
N TYR A 51 23.94 3.39 13.19
CA TYR A 51 22.98 3.91 12.21
C TYR A 51 23.38 5.31 11.72
N ALA A 52 23.88 6.18 12.60
CA ALA A 52 24.42 7.49 12.23
C ALA A 52 25.61 7.37 11.27
N ALA A 53 26.55 6.46 11.54
CA ALA A 53 27.66 6.16 10.64
C ALA A 53 27.18 5.71 9.26
N PHE A 54 26.17 4.84 9.22
CA PHE A 54 25.55 4.41 7.96
C PHE A 54 24.93 5.57 7.18
N LEU A 55 24.22 6.50 7.84
CA LEU A 55 23.63 7.66 7.16
C LEU A 55 24.67 8.63 6.60
N GLU A 56 25.90 8.63 7.12
CA GLU A 56 26.99 9.45 6.58
C GLU A 56 27.57 8.91 5.27
N VAL A 57 27.46 7.61 5.04
CA VAL A 57 27.89 6.94 3.79
C VAL A 57 26.84 5.88 3.41
N PRO A 58 25.64 6.26 2.97
CA PRO A 58 24.59 5.29 2.63
C PRO A 58 24.89 4.57 1.31
N ILE A 59 24.33 3.37 1.12
CA ILE A 59 24.37 2.68 -0.17
C ILE A 59 23.37 3.31 -1.14
N GLY A 60 23.79 3.49 -2.39
CA GLY A 60 22.94 3.98 -3.48
C GLY A 60 23.00 5.50 -3.65
N SER A 61 22.11 6.03 -4.49
CA SER A 61 22.00 7.47 -4.80
C SER A 61 20.74 8.05 -4.16
N PRO A 62 20.71 8.33 -2.83
CA PRO A 62 19.51 8.88 -2.21
C PRO A 62 19.12 10.25 -2.76
N TYR A 63 17.81 10.53 -2.74
CA TYR A 63 17.15 11.67 -3.37
C TYR A 63 17.64 13.07 -2.93
N ASN A 64 18.44 13.19 -1.84
CA ASN A 64 18.98 14.46 -1.34
C ASN A 64 20.35 14.28 -0.62
N LEU A 65 21.35 13.71 -1.29
CA LEU A 65 22.70 13.52 -0.71
C LEU A 65 23.34 14.87 -0.29
N SER A 66 23.52 15.05 1.01
CA SER A 66 24.72 15.75 1.49
C SER A 66 25.94 14.92 1.08
N ARG A 67 27.07 15.57 0.75
CA ARG A 67 28.30 14.85 0.36
C ARG A 67 28.62 13.81 1.43
N PRO A 68 28.82 12.52 1.07
CA PRO A 68 29.16 11.48 2.04
C PRO A 68 30.35 11.90 2.90
N SER A 69 30.21 11.81 4.22
CA SER A 69 31.27 12.18 5.15
C SER A 69 31.87 10.93 5.76
N VAL A 70 32.82 10.33 5.02
CA VAL A 70 33.55 9.16 5.52
C VAL A 70 34.17 9.45 6.88
N VAL A 71 34.73 10.66 7.07
CA VAL A 71 35.34 11.11 8.33
C VAL A 71 34.35 11.06 9.49
N GLN A 72 33.14 11.62 9.31
CA GLN A 72 32.12 11.61 10.36
C GLN A 72 31.63 10.18 10.65
N ALA A 73 31.49 9.35 9.61
CA ALA A 73 31.17 7.94 9.79
C ALA A 73 32.22 7.23 10.65
N ARG A 74 33.52 7.50 10.44
CA ARG A 74 34.60 6.91 11.25
C ARG A 74 34.50 7.32 12.71
N GLU A 75 34.16 8.58 12.95
CA GLU A 75 34.05 9.11 14.30
C GLU A 75 32.91 8.43 15.06
N TYR A 76 31.73 8.28 14.45
CA TYR A 76 30.63 7.53 15.06
C TYR A 76 30.99 6.06 15.31
N LEU A 77 31.72 5.41 14.40
CA LEU A 77 32.19 4.03 14.61
C LEU A 77 33.21 3.93 15.75
N ARG A 78 34.07 4.94 15.92
CA ARG A 78 35.03 5.04 17.02
C ARG A 78 34.32 5.25 18.35
N GLU A 79 33.38 6.18 18.43
CA GLU A 79 32.55 6.42 19.62
C GLU A 79 31.75 5.17 20.01
N ALA A 80 31.25 4.40 19.03
CA ALA A 80 30.53 3.16 19.30
C ALA A 80 31.44 2.10 19.94
N GLU A 81 32.67 1.95 19.45
CA GLU A 81 33.67 1.03 20.01
C GLU A 81 34.10 1.46 21.41
N GLU A 82 34.40 2.74 21.63
CA GLU A 82 34.75 3.31 22.93
C GLU A 82 33.63 3.12 23.97
N TYR A 83 32.37 3.28 23.54
CA TYR A 83 31.21 3.02 24.40
C TYR A 83 31.13 1.56 24.83
N ILE A 84 31.39 0.61 23.92
CA ILE A 84 31.41 -0.83 24.23
C ILE A 84 32.53 -1.14 25.21
N GLU A 85 33.75 -0.65 24.95
CA GLU A 85 34.92 -0.88 25.81
C GLU A 85 34.73 -0.29 27.22
N THR A 86 34.01 0.82 27.35
CA THR A 86 33.80 1.50 28.63
C THR A 86 32.61 0.93 29.40
N ASN A 87 31.47 0.74 28.74
CA ASN A 87 30.19 0.45 29.39
C ASN A 87 29.76 -1.01 29.28
N LEU A 88 30.31 -1.76 28.32
CA LEU A 88 29.93 -3.15 28.02
C LEU A 88 31.13 -4.11 28.07
N ARG A 89 32.24 -3.69 28.70
CA ARG A 89 33.51 -4.45 28.75
C ARG A 89 33.34 -5.89 29.20
N ASP A 90 32.50 -6.10 30.21
CA ASP A 90 32.29 -7.42 30.83
C ASP A 90 31.29 -8.28 30.03
N ASN A 91 30.66 -7.71 29.00
CA ASN A 91 29.69 -8.39 28.16
C ASN A 91 30.33 -8.86 26.85
N ARG A 92 31.01 -10.02 26.92
CA ARG A 92 31.72 -10.61 25.79
C ARG A 92 30.85 -10.77 24.54
N ASP A 93 29.58 -11.17 24.70
CA ASP A 93 28.66 -11.36 23.57
C ASP A 93 28.33 -10.03 22.86
N ALA A 94 28.22 -8.93 23.63
CA ALA A 94 28.02 -7.59 23.07
C ALA A 94 29.26 -7.12 22.30
N SER A 95 30.45 -7.29 22.87
CA SER A 95 31.72 -6.95 22.23
C SER A 95 31.91 -7.69 20.90
N ILE A 96 31.56 -8.98 20.86
CA ILE A 96 31.61 -9.76 19.63
C ILE A 96 30.55 -9.27 18.63
N GLY A 97 29.28 -9.20 19.05
CA GLY A 97 28.16 -8.89 18.15
C GLY A 97 28.27 -7.51 17.54
N TYR A 98 28.45 -6.46 18.36
CA TYR A 98 28.64 -5.10 17.85
C TYR A 98 30.00 -4.94 17.15
N GLY A 99 31.06 -5.59 17.64
CA GLY A 99 32.38 -5.55 17.02
C GLY A 99 32.37 -6.04 15.58
N ILE A 100 31.63 -7.11 15.28
CA ILE A 100 31.43 -7.60 13.90
C ILE A 100 30.79 -6.52 13.04
N VAL A 101 29.69 -5.89 13.51
CA VAL A 101 28.99 -4.85 12.74
C VAL A 101 29.86 -3.61 12.52
N ILE A 102 30.54 -3.12 13.57
CA ILE A 102 31.43 -1.95 13.52
C ILE A 102 32.53 -2.18 12.48
N ASN A 103 33.26 -3.29 12.59
CA ASN A 103 34.41 -3.54 11.74
C ASN A 103 33.99 -3.90 10.31
N ALA A 104 32.85 -4.56 10.11
CA ALA A 104 32.27 -4.72 8.77
C ALA A 104 31.94 -3.35 8.14
N CYS A 105 31.31 -2.42 8.88
CA CYS A 105 31.09 -1.05 8.41
C CYS A 105 32.41 -0.32 8.08
N ARG A 106 33.49 -0.53 8.84
CA ARG A 106 34.82 0.04 8.52
C ARG A 106 35.38 -0.48 7.20
N MET A 107 35.20 -1.78 6.91
CA MET A 107 35.60 -2.38 5.64
C MET A 107 34.82 -1.77 4.46
N TRP A 108 33.49 -1.64 4.60
CA TRP A 108 32.64 -1.04 3.56
C TRP A 108 32.93 0.46 3.32
N THR A 109 33.36 1.21 4.34
CA THR A 109 33.70 2.64 4.22
C THR A 109 35.14 2.90 3.73
N GLY A 110 35.89 1.86 3.35
CA GLY A 110 37.22 1.96 2.75
C GLY A 110 38.32 2.38 3.72
N GLN A 111 38.23 1.97 5.00
CA GLN A 111 39.34 2.13 5.95
C GLN A 111 40.49 1.14 5.64
N SER A 112 41.66 1.33 6.28
CA SER A 112 42.83 0.44 6.14
C SER A 112 42.41 -1.03 6.27
N MET A 113 42.31 -1.72 5.13
CA MET A 113 41.64 -3.01 5.04
C MET A 113 42.29 -4.07 5.93
N ARG A 114 43.61 -4.00 6.14
CA ARG A 114 44.35 -5.04 6.84
C ARG A 114 44.08 -5.09 8.35
N GLU A 115 44.09 -3.95 9.04
CA GLU A 115 43.86 -3.92 10.49
C GLU A 115 42.46 -4.42 10.85
N TRP A 116 41.45 -3.96 10.13
CA TRP A 116 40.06 -4.30 10.39
C TRP A 116 39.72 -5.71 9.96
N GLU A 117 40.34 -6.22 8.89
CA GLU A 117 40.23 -7.63 8.50
C GLU A 117 40.84 -8.55 9.57
N GLU A 118 42.02 -8.24 10.12
CA GLU A 118 42.63 -9.00 11.22
C GLU A 118 41.71 -8.99 12.46
N LYS A 119 41.14 -7.84 12.83
CA LYS A 119 40.15 -7.75 13.92
C LYS A 119 38.89 -8.58 13.64
N LEU A 120 38.36 -8.54 12.41
CA LEU A 120 37.19 -9.33 12.03
C LEU A 120 37.47 -10.84 12.09
N GLN A 121 38.66 -11.30 11.67
CA GLN A 121 39.04 -12.71 11.78
C GLN A 121 39.07 -13.18 13.23
N ILE A 122 39.61 -12.36 14.14
CA ILE A 122 39.59 -12.65 15.58
C ILE A 122 38.15 -12.77 16.09
N LEU A 123 37.30 -11.80 15.78
CA LEU A 123 35.89 -11.80 16.18
C LEU A 123 35.12 -13.00 15.61
N GLU A 124 35.42 -13.43 14.38
CA GLU A 124 34.83 -14.60 13.75
C GLU A 124 35.25 -15.92 14.41
N GLU A 125 36.46 -16.02 14.94
CA GLU A 125 36.86 -17.16 15.75
C GLU A 125 36.19 -17.11 17.13
N GLU A 126 36.15 -15.93 17.76
CA GLU A 126 35.51 -15.75 19.06
C GLU A 126 34.01 -16.03 19.02
N LYS A 127 33.31 -15.66 17.94
CA LYS A 127 31.87 -15.91 17.78
C LYS A 127 31.53 -17.40 17.80
N LYS A 128 32.46 -18.29 17.45
CA LYS A 128 32.24 -19.75 17.54
C LYS A 128 32.02 -20.20 18.98
N THR A 129 32.55 -19.43 19.95
CA THR A 129 32.41 -19.68 21.38
C THR A 129 31.28 -18.87 22.04
N SER A 130 30.66 -17.95 21.31
CA SER A 130 29.56 -17.11 21.78
C SER A 130 28.25 -17.53 21.10
N SER A 131 27.23 -17.87 21.89
CA SER A 131 25.91 -18.22 21.34
C SER A 131 24.98 -17.02 21.18
N LYS A 132 25.29 -15.89 21.84
CA LYS A 132 24.39 -14.74 21.96
C LYS A 132 24.77 -13.52 21.13
N TYR A 133 25.95 -13.47 20.50
CA TYR A 133 26.37 -12.31 19.68
C TYR A 133 25.35 -11.91 18.60
N LYS A 134 24.66 -12.89 18.01
CA LYS A 134 23.63 -12.70 16.96
C LYS A 134 22.45 -11.83 17.41
N TYR A 135 22.14 -11.80 18.70
CA TYR A 135 21.04 -11.00 19.25
C TYR A 135 21.36 -9.50 19.21
N TYR A 136 22.63 -9.12 19.44
CA TYR A 136 23.09 -7.74 19.30
C TYR A 136 23.06 -7.30 17.83
N ILE A 137 23.47 -8.17 16.90
CA ILE A 137 23.37 -7.90 15.46
C ILE A 137 21.91 -7.65 15.05
N SER A 138 20.98 -8.46 15.55
CA SER A 138 19.54 -8.28 15.30
C SER A 138 19.01 -6.98 15.89
N ALA A 139 19.45 -6.58 17.09
CA ALA A 139 19.07 -5.32 17.71
C ALA A 139 19.52 -4.10 16.89
N VAL A 140 20.75 -4.13 16.34
CA VAL A 140 21.24 -3.07 15.42
C VAL A 140 20.33 -2.98 14.19
N ARG A 141 20.00 -4.12 13.56
CA ARG A 141 19.11 -4.15 12.40
C ARG A 141 17.71 -3.63 12.75
N ALA A 142 17.14 -4.08 13.88
CA ALA A 142 15.85 -3.63 14.37
C ALA A 142 15.82 -2.10 14.55
N PHE A 143 16.85 -1.54 15.17
CA PHE A 143 16.96 -0.10 15.37
C PHE A 143 17.03 0.65 14.04
N ALA A 144 17.86 0.23 13.09
CA ALA A 144 17.95 0.86 11.78
C ALA A 144 16.59 0.84 11.05
N LEU A 145 15.96 -0.33 10.95
CA LEU A 145 14.65 -0.51 10.32
C LEU A 145 13.57 0.36 10.98
N SER A 146 13.60 0.49 12.31
CA SER A 146 12.66 1.33 13.07
C SER A 146 12.67 2.80 12.65
N ARG A 147 13.71 3.28 11.96
CA ARG A 147 13.85 4.69 11.54
C ARG A 147 13.51 4.94 10.08
N LEU A 148 13.33 3.90 9.28
CA LEU A 148 13.11 4.03 7.83
C LEU A 148 11.66 4.36 7.49
N GLY A 149 10.73 4.13 8.42
CA GLY A 149 9.33 4.52 8.28
C GLY A 149 8.36 3.34 8.26
N PRO A 150 7.10 3.57 7.88
CA PRO A 150 5.99 2.62 8.06
C PRO A 150 6.20 1.22 7.51
N ARG A 151 6.83 1.09 6.34
CA ARG A 151 7.01 -0.19 5.66
C ARG A 151 7.88 -1.19 6.44
N TRP A 152 8.81 -0.68 7.24
CA TRP A 152 9.80 -1.50 7.96
C TRP A 152 9.44 -1.73 9.43
N VAL A 153 8.28 -1.25 9.90
CA VAL A 153 7.91 -1.35 11.32
C VAL A 153 7.71 -2.81 11.75
N GLU A 154 7.05 -3.62 10.91
CA GLU A 154 6.84 -5.04 11.20
C GLU A 154 8.18 -5.80 11.25
N GLU A 155 9.04 -5.59 10.26
CA GLU A 155 10.36 -6.23 10.20
C GLU A 155 11.24 -5.80 11.39
N ALA A 156 11.20 -4.51 11.77
CA ALA A 156 11.87 -4.03 12.98
C ALA A 156 11.37 -4.72 14.25
N LYS A 157 10.04 -4.92 14.38
CA LYS A 157 9.43 -5.65 15.51
C LYS A 157 9.98 -7.08 15.59
N VAL A 158 9.98 -7.82 14.48
CA VAL A 158 10.49 -9.20 14.41
C VAL A 158 11.95 -9.28 14.85
N HIS A 159 12.78 -8.32 14.43
CA HIS A 159 14.19 -8.30 14.84
C HIS A 159 14.40 -7.94 16.32
N TYR A 160 13.54 -7.09 16.91
CA TYR A 160 13.54 -6.88 18.35
C TYR A 160 13.08 -8.13 19.12
N GLU A 161 12.05 -8.83 18.63
CA GLU A 161 11.60 -10.10 19.23
C GLU A 161 12.72 -11.13 19.22
N TYR A 162 13.39 -11.32 18.08
CA TYR A 162 14.53 -12.22 17.99
C TYR A 162 15.65 -11.83 18.97
N ALA A 163 15.99 -10.54 19.07
CA ALA A 163 17.00 -10.08 20.02
C ALA A 163 16.60 -10.40 21.49
N LEU A 164 15.32 -10.26 21.82
CA LEU A 164 14.76 -10.52 23.14
C LEU A 164 14.62 -12.00 23.48
N GLU A 165 14.57 -12.91 22.51
CA GLU A 165 14.63 -14.36 22.77
C GLU A 165 15.94 -14.75 23.48
N GLY A 166 17.05 -14.09 23.12
CA GLY A 166 18.36 -14.35 23.73
C GLY A 166 18.64 -13.57 25.00
N ILE A 167 18.08 -12.35 25.09
CA ILE A 167 18.32 -11.39 26.17
C ILE A 167 16.99 -10.73 26.57
N PRO A 168 16.09 -11.48 27.24
CA PRO A 168 14.70 -11.06 27.49
C PRO A 168 14.53 -9.91 28.49
N GLU A 169 15.60 -9.55 29.20
CA GLU A 169 15.65 -8.51 30.23
C GLU A 169 16.31 -7.21 29.74
N ASN A 170 16.65 -7.10 28.45
CA ASN A 170 17.16 -5.85 27.90
C ASN A 170 16.04 -4.81 27.78
N SER A 171 15.97 -3.89 28.76
CA SER A 171 14.94 -2.84 28.83
C SER A 171 14.93 -1.91 27.61
N GLN A 172 16.07 -1.66 26.98
CA GLN A 172 16.14 -0.80 25.79
C GLN A 172 15.53 -1.48 24.55
N TRP A 173 15.76 -2.78 24.38
CA TRP A 173 15.19 -3.56 23.28
C TRP A 173 13.70 -3.84 23.49
N LEU A 174 13.26 -4.08 24.74
CA LEU A 174 11.84 -4.13 25.08
C LEU A 174 11.14 -2.81 24.74
N TYR A 175 11.75 -1.68 25.07
CA TYR A 175 11.24 -0.36 24.66
C TYR A 175 11.19 -0.20 23.13
N GLY A 176 12.22 -0.67 22.41
CA GLY A 176 12.22 -0.74 20.95
C GLY A 176 11.04 -1.53 20.39
N LYS A 177 10.78 -2.72 20.93
CA LYS A 177 9.62 -3.56 20.58
C LYS A 177 8.29 -2.84 20.86
N ALA A 178 8.11 -2.32 22.06
CA ALA A 178 6.90 -1.58 22.44
C ALA A 178 6.63 -0.43 21.47
N SER A 179 7.67 0.34 21.12
CA SER A 179 7.53 1.42 20.14
C SER A 179 7.10 0.91 18.76
N MET A 180 7.49 -0.29 18.34
CA MET A 180 7.04 -0.85 17.06
C MET A 180 5.59 -1.30 17.13
N VAL A 181 5.16 -1.93 18.23
CA VAL A 181 3.75 -2.30 18.48
C VAL A 181 2.86 -1.05 18.41
N GLY A 182 3.21 0.02 19.13
CA GLY A 182 2.45 1.28 19.10
C GLY A 182 2.42 1.94 17.71
N ARG A 183 3.48 1.78 16.89
CA ARG A 183 3.48 2.28 15.50
C ARG A 183 2.62 1.43 14.58
N LEU A 184 2.65 0.11 14.70
CA LEU A 184 1.78 -0.79 13.93
C LEU A 184 0.32 -0.51 14.25
N LEU A 185 -0.02 -0.28 15.52
CA LEU A 185 -1.34 0.15 15.94
C LEU A 185 -1.79 1.41 15.16
N LEU A 186 -0.93 2.43 15.07
CA LEU A 186 -1.24 3.67 14.34
C LEU A 186 -1.35 3.48 12.82
N LEU A 187 -0.64 2.50 12.25
CA LEU A 187 -0.69 2.19 10.83
C LEU A 187 -1.95 1.39 10.47
N ASN A 188 -2.30 0.41 11.31
CA ASN A 188 -3.48 -0.42 11.14
C ASN A 188 -4.77 0.33 11.47
N TYR A 189 -4.69 1.32 12.37
CA TYR A 189 -5.86 2.06 12.89
C TYR A 189 -5.65 3.59 12.85
N PRO A 190 -5.39 4.20 11.69
CA PRO A 190 -5.02 5.61 11.57
C PRO A 190 -6.15 6.59 11.93
N ASN A 191 -7.39 6.10 12.04
CA ASN A 191 -8.62 6.88 12.20
C ASN A 191 -9.41 6.56 13.46
N VAL A 192 -8.97 5.61 14.28
CA VAL A 192 -9.66 5.27 15.52
C VAL A 192 -9.47 6.44 16.47
N LYS A 193 -10.52 7.24 16.65
CA LYS A 193 -10.60 8.12 17.81
C LYS A 193 -10.52 7.21 19.03
N PHE A 194 -9.63 7.52 19.98
CA PHE A 194 -9.43 6.79 21.24
C PHE A 194 -10.71 6.67 22.11
N GLU A 195 -11.84 7.18 21.64
CA GLU A 195 -13.15 7.01 22.24
C GLU A 195 -13.63 5.56 22.05
N LYS A 196 -13.19 4.69 22.97
CA LYS A 196 -13.80 3.39 23.32
C LYS A 196 -14.25 2.54 22.13
N SER A 197 -13.46 2.46 21.06
CA SER A 197 -13.83 1.63 19.92
C SER A 197 -13.82 0.16 20.33
N ALA A 198 -14.94 -0.54 20.11
CA ALA A 198 -15.12 -1.97 20.36
C ALA A 198 -14.28 -2.89 19.45
N ASN A 199 -13.22 -2.38 18.81
CA ASN A 199 -12.35 -3.18 17.98
C ASN A 199 -11.40 -3.97 18.89
N LEU A 200 -11.68 -5.27 19.03
CA LEU A 200 -10.94 -6.18 19.92
C LEU A 200 -9.43 -6.14 19.62
N GLY A 201 -9.03 -6.18 18.34
CA GLY A 201 -7.63 -6.16 17.94
C GLY A 201 -6.88 -4.86 18.27
N TYR A 202 -7.58 -3.72 18.27
CA TYR A 202 -6.99 -2.44 18.70
C TYR A 202 -6.65 -2.45 20.20
N ARG A 203 -7.55 -3.00 21.02
CA ARG A 203 -7.35 -3.10 22.47
C ARG A 203 -6.25 -4.12 22.80
N ASP A 204 -6.18 -5.23 22.07
CA ASP A 204 -5.16 -6.27 22.26
C ASP A 204 -3.75 -5.73 21.99
N MET A 205 -3.56 -4.97 20.91
CA MET A 205 -2.26 -4.34 20.61
C MET A 205 -1.89 -3.26 21.64
N LEU A 206 -2.85 -2.49 22.17
CA LEU A 206 -2.59 -1.55 23.27
C LEU A 206 -2.21 -2.27 24.56
N ASN A 207 -2.85 -3.40 24.87
CA ASN A 207 -2.48 -4.23 26.01
C ASN A 207 -1.08 -4.85 25.82
N GLU A 208 -0.74 -5.33 24.62
CA GLU A 208 0.61 -5.81 24.31
C GLU A 208 1.66 -4.70 24.53
N GLU A 209 1.40 -3.49 24.02
CA GLU A 209 2.30 -2.33 24.25
C GLU A 209 2.40 -1.99 25.75
N LYS A 210 1.27 -2.01 26.47
CA LYS A 210 1.19 -1.76 27.92
C LYS A 210 2.07 -2.77 28.68
N ASP A 211 1.89 -4.06 28.45
CA ASP A 211 2.59 -5.15 29.14
C ASP A 211 4.10 -5.09 28.92
N ILE A 212 4.52 -4.80 27.68
CA ILE A 212 5.95 -4.65 27.37
C ILE A 212 6.53 -3.42 28.09
N LEU A 213 5.83 -2.28 28.09
CA LEU A 213 6.29 -1.07 28.79
C LEU A 213 6.31 -1.24 30.31
N GLU A 214 5.34 -1.93 30.89
CA GLU A 214 5.34 -2.28 32.31
C GLU A 214 6.56 -3.14 32.66
N LYS A 215 6.89 -4.12 31.81
CA LYS A 215 8.13 -4.92 31.95
C LYS A 215 9.38 -4.05 31.87
N VAL A 216 9.44 -3.08 30.94
CA VAL A 216 10.55 -2.11 30.85
C VAL A 216 10.71 -1.35 32.18
N LEU A 217 9.61 -0.87 32.76
CA LEU A 217 9.63 -0.10 34.00
C LEU A 217 9.93 -0.93 35.23
N THR A 218 9.62 -2.23 35.21
CA THR A 218 10.00 -3.19 36.25
C THR A 218 11.51 -3.43 36.23
N LEU A 219 12.10 -3.55 35.05
CA LEU A 219 13.54 -3.75 34.87
C LEU A 219 14.36 -2.46 35.08
N ASN A 220 13.78 -1.31 34.71
CA ASN A 220 14.40 -0.01 34.85
C ASN A 220 13.35 1.06 35.17
N GLU A 221 13.14 1.33 36.45
CA GLU A 221 12.16 2.33 36.91
C GLU A 221 12.56 3.78 36.58
N HIS A 222 13.80 4.02 36.14
CA HIS A 222 14.31 5.32 35.71
C HIS A 222 14.24 5.51 34.19
N PHE A 223 13.61 4.57 33.47
CA PHE A 223 13.38 4.69 32.02
C PHE A 223 12.22 5.68 31.74
N HIS A 224 12.45 6.97 31.99
CA HIS A 224 11.39 7.99 32.01
C HIS A 224 10.64 8.14 30.68
N ILE A 225 11.30 7.93 29.52
CA ILE A 225 10.60 7.97 28.23
C ILE A 225 9.65 6.77 28.05
N ALA A 226 10.00 5.59 28.56
CA ALA A 226 9.10 4.44 28.58
C ALA A 226 7.92 4.72 29.51
N ARG A 227 8.17 5.40 30.65
CA ARG A 227 7.12 5.77 31.60
C ARG A 227 6.10 6.75 31.02
N VAL A 228 6.53 7.78 30.29
CA VAL A 228 5.58 8.71 29.65
C VAL A 228 4.80 8.01 28.51
N MET A 229 5.43 7.08 27.78
CA MET A 229 4.74 6.26 26.78
C MET A 229 3.72 5.32 27.43
N TYR A 230 4.08 4.70 28.56
CA TYR A 230 3.16 3.87 29.35
C TYR A 230 1.94 4.67 29.79
N GLY A 231 2.15 5.88 30.33
CA GLY A 231 1.04 6.79 30.64
C GLY A 231 0.18 7.16 29.42
N GLN A 232 0.78 7.34 28.24
CA GLN A 232 0.04 7.58 27.01
C GLN A 232 -0.81 6.37 26.58
N VAL A 233 -0.30 5.14 26.76
CA VAL A 233 -1.02 3.90 26.48
C VAL A 233 -2.17 3.69 27.47
N LEU A 234 -1.94 3.92 28.76
CA LEU A 234 -2.98 3.89 29.80
C LEU A 234 -4.12 4.86 29.48
N TYR A 235 -3.81 6.08 29.05
CA TYR A 235 -4.83 7.04 28.61
C TYR A 235 -5.67 6.50 27.45
N ASN A 236 -5.02 5.86 26.46
CA ASN A 236 -5.70 5.28 25.31
C ASN A 236 -6.59 4.08 25.70
N LEU A 237 -6.24 3.37 26.77
CA LEU A 237 -7.05 2.30 27.37
C LEU A 237 -8.19 2.82 28.27
N GLY A 238 -8.21 4.12 28.59
CA GLY A 238 -9.20 4.78 29.44
C GLY A 238 -8.80 4.89 30.91
N GLU A 239 -7.58 4.52 31.27
CA GLU A 239 -7.04 4.54 32.64
C GLU A 239 -6.44 5.93 32.96
N THR A 240 -7.30 6.95 33.01
CA THR A 240 -6.87 8.37 32.97
C THR A 240 -6.06 8.85 34.18
N GLU A 241 -6.38 8.38 35.39
CA GLU A 241 -5.69 8.79 36.62
C GLU A 241 -4.27 8.22 36.67
N GLU A 242 -4.11 6.92 36.39
CA GLU A 242 -2.81 6.27 36.34
C GLU A 242 -1.94 6.81 35.18
N ALA A 243 -2.58 7.17 34.07
CA ALA A 243 -1.93 7.86 32.97
C ALA A 243 -1.32 9.20 33.40
N GLU A 244 -2.08 10.05 34.09
CA GLU A 244 -1.59 11.35 34.57
C GLU A 244 -0.43 11.17 35.55
N TYR A 245 -0.56 10.24 36.50
CA TYR A 245 0.49 9.92 37.47
C TYR A 245 1.82 9.56 36.79
N ASN A 246 1.78 8.64 35.82
CA ASN A 246 2.99 8.20 35.12
C ASN A 246 3.62 9.32 34.28
N ILE A 247 2.80 10.14 33.61
CA ILE A 247 3.26 11.27 32.80
C ILE A 247 3.92 12.34 33.67
N GLU A 248 3.31 12.70 34.81
CA GLU A 248 3.89 13.66 35.74
C GLU A 248 5.17 13.14 36.37
N LYS A 249 5.19 11.87 36.81
CA LYS A 249 6.39 11.25 37.37
C LYS A 249 7.56 11.23 36.39
N ALA A 250 7.30 10.94 35.12
CA ALA A 250 8.32 11.01 34.07
C ALA A 250 8.82 12.44 33.84
N ARG A 251 7.91 13.42 33.83
CA ARG A 251 8.23 14.83 33.64
C ARG A 251 9.04 15.40 34.80
N GLU A 252 8.68 15.09 36.04
CA GLU A 252 9.38 15.60 37.21
C GLU A 252 10.83 15.10 37.29
N ALA A 253 11.04 13.83 36.93
CA ALA A 253 12.37 13.22 36.93
C ALA A 253 13.25 13.71 35.77
N ALA A 254 12.65 14.08 34.63
CA ALA A 254 13.36 14.47 33.43
C ALA A 254 12.77 15.75 32.79
N ARG A 255 12.70 16.84 33.59
CA ARG A 255 12.02 18.11 33.21
C ARG A 255 12.49 18.73 31.90
N ASN A 256 13.77 18.56 31.57
CA ASN A 256 14.38 19.12 30.36
C ASN A 256 14.32 18.16 29.16
N ASN A 257 13.79 16.95 29.33
CA ASN A 257 13.72 15.97 28.27
C ASN A 257 12.63 16.35 27.26
N ARG A 258 13.07 16.69 26.04
CA ARG A 258 12.18 17.15 24.98
C ARG A 258 11.10 16.13 24.62
N SER A 259 11.46 14.88 24.41
CA SER A 259 10.51 13.83 24.00
C SER A 259 9.43 13.59 25.06
N ILE A 260 9.80 13.65 26.34
CA ILE A 260 8.84 13.55 27.45
C ILE A 260 7.88 14.75 27.45
N ALA A 261 8.40 15.96 27.29
CA ALA A 261 7.59 17.18 27.20
C ALA A 261 6.63 17.16 25.99
N GLU A 262 7.08 16.70 24.82
CA GLU A 262 6.25 16.54 23.63
C GLU A 262 5.07 15.59 23.88
N ILE A 263 5.32 14.40 24.44
CA ILE A 263 4.27 13.41 24.74
C ILE A 263 3.31 13.93 25.81
N ALA A 264 3.84 14.48 26.92
CA ALA A 264 3.04 15.05 27.99
C ALA A 264 2.15 16.20 27.50
N SER A 265 2.67 17.09 26.64
CA SER A 265 1.88 18.18 26.07
C SER A 265 0.73 17.68 25.18
N LYS A 266 0.95 16.60 24.41
CA LYS A 266 -0.09 15.95 23.59
C LYS A 266 -1.16 15.33 24.47
N TYR A 267 -0.79 14.71 25.59
CA TYR A 267 -1.73 14.21 26.60
C TYR A 267 -2.59 15.35 27.16
N TYR A 268 -1.99 16.44 27.66
CA TYR A 268 -2.73 17.56 28.23
C TYR A 268 -3.59 18.32 27.22
N GLN A 269 -3.19 18.34 25.95
CA GLN A 269 -4.04 18.84 24.88
C GLN A 269 -5.31 17.98 24.71
N ARG A 270 -5.21 16.65 24.84
CA ARG A 270 -6.33 15.72 24.71
C ARG A 270 -7.24 15.69 25.93
N THR A 271 -6.71 15.94 27.13
CA THR A 271 -7.48 16.07 28.38
C THR A 271 -8.01 17.49 28.63
N GLU A 272 -8.05 18.32 27.59
CA GLU A 272 -8.58 19.70 27.60
C GLU A 272 -7.88 20.68 28.56
N GLN A 273 -6.63 20.41 28.94
CA GLN A 273 -5.76 21.26 29.79
C GLN A 273 -4.62 21.93 28.99
N PRO A 274 -4.91 22.76 27.97
CA PRO A 274 -3.86 23.31 27.10
C PRO A 274 -2.93 24.30 27.82
N GLU A 275 -3.32 24.87 28.95
CA GLU A 275 -2.46 25.73 29.77
C GLU A 275 -1.27 24.95 30.35
N LYS A 276 -1.53 23.74 30.88
CA LYS A 276 -0.50 22.82 31.38
C LYS A 276 0.40 22.33 30.24
N ALA A 277 -0.19 22.00 29.09
CA ALA A 277 0.57 21.65 27.89
C ALA A 277 1.51 22.79 27.45
N LEU A 278 1.04 24.05 27.52
CA LEU A 278 1.81 25.23 27.14
C LEU A 278 2.96 25.49 28.12
N GLU A 279 2.70 25.40 29.43
CA GLU A 279 3.71 25.52 30.48
C GLU A 279 4.85 24.53 30.28
N ILE A 280 4.52 23.25 30.05
CA ILE A 280 5.50 22.18 29.83
C ILE A 280 6.43 22.52 28.65
N LEU A 281 5.87 22.89 27.49
CA LEU A 281 6.66 23.18 26.30
C LEU A 281 7.46 24.49 26.42
N LEU A 282 6.93 25.50 27.13
CA LEU A 282 7.65 26.76 27.37
C LEU A 282 8.79 26.59 28.37
N SER A 283 8.68 25.65 29.32
CA SER A 283 9.71 25.37 30.32
C SER A 283 10.97 24.71 29.74
N LEU A 284 10.89 24.14 28.54
CA LEU A 284 12.05 23.59 27.85
C LEU A 284 13.10 24.69 27.56
N PRO A 285 14.41 24.41 27.75
CA PRO A 285 15.47 25.29 27.30
C PRO A 285 15.37 25.57 25.79
N ASN A 286 15.73 26.77 25.34
CA ASN A 286 15.62 27.13 23.92
C ASN A 286 16.43 26.20 23.00
N ALA A 287 17.59 25.70 23.46
CA ALA A 287 18.40 24.73 22.70
C ALA A 287 17.65 23.41 22.43
N SER A 288 16.73 23.03 23.32
CA SER A 288 15.94 21.80 23.22
C SER A 288 14.63 22.00 22.42
N LYS A 289 14.32 23.21 21.94
CA LYS A 289 13.11 23.48 21.16
C LYS A 289 13.33 23.15 19.69
N THR A 290 12.83 22.00 19.27
CA THR A 290 12.83 21.57 17.87
C THR A 290 11.68 22.17 17.06
N ALA A 291 11.68 21.91 15.75
CA ALA A 291 10.53 22.23 14.89
C ALA A 291 9.21 21.65 15.41
N GLU A 292 9.21 20.43 15.96
CA GLU A 292 8.00 19.79 16.52
C GLU A 292 7.53 20.53 17.79
N VAL A 293 8.43 20.95 18.69
CA VAL A 293 8.07 21.74 19.87
C VAL A 293 7.43 23.07 19.47
N HIS A 294 8.04 23.78 18.51
CA HIS A 294 7.48 25.02 17.98
C HIS A 294 6.13 24.79 17.28
N PHE A 295 5.97 23.69 16.53
CA PHE A 295 4.69 23.31 15.95
C PHE A 295 3.62 23.07 17.03
N LEU A 296 3.94 22.36 18.12
CA LEU A 296 3.01 22.10 19.22
C LEU A 296 2.62 23.39 19.96
N LEU A 297 3.57 24.28 20.22
CA LEU A 297 3.31 25.62 20.77
C LEU A 297 2.37 26.43 19.87
N GLY A 298 2.65 26.46 18.56
CA GLY A 298 1.80 27.12 17.58
C GLY A 298 0.39 26.52 17.53
N LYS A 299 0.26 25.20 17.63
CA LYS A 299 -1.02 24.49 17.70
C LYS A 299 -1.79 24.87 18.97
N LEU A 300 -1.15 24.97 20.13
CA LEU A 300 -1.79 25.37 21.39
C LEU A 300 -2.30 26.81 21.34
N TYR A 301 -1.49 27.75 20.85
CA TYR A 301 -1.94 29.15 20.68
C TYR A 301 -3.08 29.26 19.66
N LYS A 302 -3.01 28.50 18.56
CA LYS A 302 -4.12 28.38 17.61
C LYS A 302 -5.39 27.86 18.30
N SER A 303 -5.31 26.81 19.10
CA SER A 303 -6.46 26.29 19.87
C SER A 303 -7.00 27.30 20.88
N GLN A 304 -6.15 28.03 21.60
CA GLN A 304 -6.56 29.09 22.52
C GLN A 304 -7.31 30.22 21.80
N SER A 305 -6.92 30.57 20.57
CA SER A 305 -7.61 31.58 19.78
C SER A 305 -9.10 31.24 19.58
N TYR A 306 -9.44 29.97 19.35
CA TYR A 306 -10.83 29.55 19.15
C TYR A 306 -11.69 29.73 20.41
N ARG A 307 -11.09 29.67 21.60
CA ARG A 307 -11.78 29.85 22.88
C ARG A 307 -12.05 31.33 23.23
N ARG A 308 -11.41 32.28 22.54
CA ARG A 308 -11.58 33.72 22.83
C ARG A 308 -12.82 34.28 22.14
N LYS A 309 -13.50 35.23 22.78
CA LYS A 309 -14.69 35.90 22.22
C LYS A 309 -14.31 37.12 21.38
N GLN A 310 -13.36 37.93 21.86
CA GLN A 310 -12.97 39.18 21.19
C GLN A 310 -12.02 38.93 20.02
N LEU A 311 -12.26 39.59 18.89
CA LEU A 311 -11.44 39.43 17.68
C LEU A 311 -9.99 39.88 17.87
N SER A 312 -9.76 40.93 18.67
CA SER A 312 -8.41 41.42 19.02
C SER A 312 -7.59 40.34 19.75
N GLU A 313 -8.18 39.69 20.75
CA GLU A 313 -7.56 38.59 21.48
C GLU A 313 -7.30 37.36 20.59
N LYS A 314 -8.23 37.05 19.68
CA LYS A 314 -8.03 35.98 18.67
C LYS A 314 -6.81 36.27 17.81
N LYS A 315 -6.73 37.48 17.25
CA LYS A 315 -5.61 37.91 16.39
C LYS A 315 -4.28 37.88 17.13
N ALA A 316 -4.24 38.33 18.39
CA ALA A 316 -3.03 38.25 19.20
C ALA A 316 -2.54 36.80 19.36
N LYS A 317 -3.46 35.85 19.60
CA LYS A 317 -3.12 34.42 19.70
C LYS A 317 -2.73 33.81 18.35
N TRP A 318 -3.36 34.22 17.26
CA TRP A 318 -2.95 33.82 15.91
C TRP A 318 -1.55 34.32 15.55
N ASN A 319 -1.18 35.55 15.91
CA ASN A 319 0.18 36.06 15.70
C ASN A 319 1.22 35.21 16.46
N LEU A 320 0.97 34.90 17.74
CA LEU A 320 1.85 34.00 18.49
C LEU A 320 1.95 32.61 17.84
N ALA A 321 0.83 32.07 17.35
CA ALA A 321 0.85 30.81 16.62
C ALA A 321 1.68 30.88 15.34
N LEU A 322 1.55 31.98 14.59
CA LEU A 322 2.30 32.24 13.36
C LEU A 322 3.81 32.32 13.63
N ASP A 323 4.23 33.02 14.68
CA ASP A 323 5.64 33.15 15.08
C ASP A 323 6.25 31.76 15.34
N HIS A 324 5.54 30.93 16.09
CA HIS A 324 5.98 29.56 16.35
C HIS A 324 5.98 28.68 15.11
N PHE A 325 5.00 28.77 14.21
CA PHE A 325 5.03 28.01 12.95
C PHE A 325 6.16 28.48 12.02
N ASN A 326 6.48 29.77 11.99
CA ASN A 326 7.61 30.29 11.25
C ASN A 326 8.94 29.75 11.79
N GLU A 327 9.10 29.72 13.12
CA GLU A 327 10.29 29.16 13.74
C GLU A 327 10.41 27.64 13.51
N ALA A 328 9.29 26.91 13.54
CA ALA A 328 9.28 25.49 13.17
C ALA A 328 9.79 25.27 11.74
N LEU A 329 9.35 26.11 10.79
CA LEU A 329 9.78 26.04 9.39
C LEU A 329 11.20 26.58 9.16
N ARG A 330 11.69 27.46 10.02
CA ARG A 330 13.11 27.86 10.03
C ARG A 330 14.02 26.71 10.44
N LEU A 331 13.58 25.89 11.40
CA LEU A 331 14.31 24.72 11.89
C LEU A 331 14.14 23.48 11.00
N ASP A 332 13.01 23.35 10.32
CA ASP A 332 12.70 22.28 9.37
C ASP A 332 11.74 22.81 8.30
N GLU A 333 12.29 23.27 7.19
CA GLU A 333 11.53 23.85 6.07
C GLU A 333 10.48 22.89 5.51
N ARG A 334 10.70 21.57 5.65
CA ARG A 334 9.82 20.50 5.18
C ARG A 334 8.85 20.02 6.26
N HIS A 335 8.68 20.76 7.36
CA HIS A 335 7.75 20.42 8.44
C HIS A 335 6.29 20.62 8.02
N TYR A 336 5.74 19.64 7.28
CA TYR A 336 4.41 19.70 6.67
C TYR A 336 3.29 20.19 7.60
N PRO A 337 3.14 19.68 8.85
CA PRO A 337 2.08 20.15 9.75
C PRO A 337 2.19 21.63 10.10
N ALA A 338 3.41 22.17 10.19
CA ALA A 338 3.67 23.58 10.47
C ALA A 338 3.36 24.44 9.24
N LEU A 339 3.74 24.00 8.04
CA LEU A 339 3.43 24.70 6.79
C LEU A 339 1.92 24.80 6.56
N SER A 340 1.19 23.68 6.75
CA SER A 340 -0.27 23.64 6.67
C SER A 340 -0.93 24.56 7.71
N SER A 341 -0.47 24.51 8.97
CA SER A 341 -1.01 25.38 10.02
C SER A 341 -0.66 26.86 9.82
N ARG A 342 0.51 27.17 9.24
CA ARG A 342 0.91 28.52 8.86
C ARG A 342 -0.01 29.08 7.78
N ALA A 343 -0.37 28.27 6.78
CA ALA A 343 -1.31 28.66 5.73
C ALA A 343 -2.67 29.05 6.32
N GLU A 344 -3.21 28.20 7.19
CA GLU A 344 -4.49 28.44 7.88
C GLU A 344 -4.45 29.72 8.73
N VAL A 345 -3.40 29.90 9.55
CA VAL A 345 -3.29 31.07 10.43
C VAL A 345 -3.14 32.37 9.62
N ASN A 346 -2.38 32.37 8.51
CA ASN A 346 -2.30 33.53 7.64
C ASN A 346 -3.67 33.90 7.05
N ALA A 347 -4.45 32.92 6.61
CA ALA A 347 -5.81 33.17 6.14
C ALA A 347 -6.68 33.85 7.20
N ARG A 348 -6.63 33.34 8.44
CA ARG A 348 -7.41 33.90 9.58
C ARG A 348 -6.95 35.29 10.00
N LEU A 349 -5.69 35.63 9.79
CA LEU A 349 -5.16 36.98 10.02
C LEU A 349 -5.50 37.97 8.89
N GLY A 350 -5.97 37.47 7.75
CA GLY A 350 -6.24 38.27 6.55
C GLY A 350 -5.07 38.37 5.57
N ASN A 351 -4.00 37.60 5.79
CA ASN A 351 -2.81 37.54 4.94
C ASN A 351 -3.02 36.55 3.79
N TYR A 352 -4.03 36.80 2.94
CA TYR A 352 -4.52 35.83 1.97
C TYR A 352 -3.50 35.45 0.89
N GLU A 353 -2.65 36.37 0.43
CA GLU A 353 -1.60 36.06 -0.55
C GLU A 353 -0.58 35.05 0.00
N GLN A 354 -0.12 35.24 1.24
CA GLN A 354 0.80 34.31 1.88
C GLN A 354 0.12 32.96 2.18
N ALA A 355 -1.16 32.97 2.55
CA ALA A 355 -1.94 31.75 2.71
C ALA A 355 -2.04 30.99 1.38
N ARG A 356 -2.37 31.67 0.28
CA ARG A 356 -2.44 31.09 -1.06
C ARG A 356 -1.12 30.48 -1.47
N LYS A 357 0.00 31.21 -1.31
CA LYS A 357 1.34 30.68 -1.61
C LYS A 357 1.62 29.40 -0.82
N ASN A 358 1.40 29.41 0.50
CA ASN A 358 1.64 28.23 1.33
C ASN A 358 0.75 27.04 0.93
N TYR A 359 -0.52 27.27 0.61
CA TYR A 359 -1.42 26.21 0.13
C TYR A 359 -1.01 25.67 -1.23
N ALA A 360 -0.63 26.55 -2.16
CA ALA A 360 -0.12 26.16 -3.46
C ALA A 360 1.14 25.29 -3.31
N ASP A 361 2.10 25.70 -2.47
CA ASP A 361 3.31 24.93 -2.19
C ASP A 361 2.97 23.53 -1.60
N LEU A 362 1.99 23.44 -0.69
CA LEU A 362 1.55 22.17 -0.11
C LEU A 362 0.83 21.24 -1.10
N LEU A 363 0.15 21.81 -2.10
CA LEU A 363 -0.64 21.05 -3.08
C LEU A 363 0.15 20.71 -4.34
N SER A 364 1.18 21.50 -4.67
CA SER A 364 2.06 21.31 -5.83
C SER A 364 3.31 20.50 -5.53
N SER A 365 3.75 20.47 -4.27
CA SER A 365 5.05 19.88 -3.94
C SER A 365 5.07 18.36 -4.06
N ASN A 366 6.12 17.87 -4.73
CA ASN A 366 6.63 16.49 -4.61
C ASN A 366 7.17 16.17 -3.19
N LEU A 367 6.94 17.01 -2.17
CA LEU A 367 7.27 16.77 -0.76
C LEU A 367 6.50 15.58 -0.15
N LEU A 368 5.69 14.92 -0.97
CA LEU A 368 4.64 14.01 -0.63
C LEU A 368 4.97 12.65 -1.26
N GLY A 369 5.70 11.79 -0.54
CA GLY A 369 5.89 10.40 -0.96
C GLY A 369 4.54 9.68 -1.16
N ASN A 370 4.44 8.81 -2.17
CA ASN A 370 3.20 8.35 -2.81
C ASN A 370 2.01 7.96 -1.88
N THR A 371 2.25 7.33 -0.72
CA THR A 371 1.14 6.93 0.19
C THR A 371 0.78 8.00 1.22
N LYS A 372 1.75 8.78 1.67
CA LYS A 372 1.54 9.92 2.59
C LYS A 372 0.91 11.11 1.85
N LEU A 373 1.17 11.21 0.54
CA LEU A 373 0.67 12.21 -0.40
C LEU A 373 -0.83 12.49 -0.26
N GLN A 374 -1.65 11.45 -0.37
CA GLN A 374 -3.10 11.63 -0.35
C GLN A 374 -3.63 12.01 1.05
N LYS A 375 -3.00 11.55 2.15
CA LYS A 375 -3.45 11.89 3.51
C LYS A 375 -3.11 13.33 3.86
N ASP A 376 -1.88 13.72 3.56
CA ASP A 376 -1.38 15.08 3.76
C ASP A 376 -2.16 16.06 2.87
N LYS A 377 -2.33 15.73 1.57
CA LYS A 377 -3.18 16.51 0.64
C LYS A 377 -4.61 16.64 1.16
N PHE A 378 -5.24 15.54 1.58
CA PHE A 378 -6.58 15.58 2.19
C PHE A 378 -6.63 16.48 3.41
N PHE A 379 -5.63 16.41 4.31
CA PHE A 379 -5.56 17.26 5.48
C PHE A 379 -5.43 18.74 5.09
N THR A 380 -4.57 19.06 4.13
CA THR A 380 -4.40 20.43 3.64
C THR A 380 -5.67 20.97 3.01
N LEU A 381 -6.29 20.22 2.10
CA LEU A 381 -7.56 20.62 1.49
C LEU A 381 -8.66 20.76 2.55
N LYS A 382 -8.72 19.85 3.53
CA LYS A 382 -9.64 19.96 4.67
C LYS A 382 -9.42 21.24 5.46
N THR A 383 -8.19 21.62 5.76
CA THR A 383 -7.91 22.88 6.48
C THR A 383 -8.35 24.10 5.66
N LEU A 384 -8.01 24.12 4.37
CA LEU A 384 -8.36 25.19 3.43
C LEU A 384 -9.89 25.36 3.31
N LEU A 385 -10.62 24.27 3.10
CA LEU A 385 -12.08 24.29 2.96
C LEU A 385 -12.81 24.55 4.29
N SER A 386 -12.14 24.40 5.44
CA SER A 386 -12.71 24.72 6.76
C SER A 386 -12.69 26.21 7.11
N LEU A 387 -12.05 27.03 6.27
CA LEU A 387 -12.04 28.49 6.42
C LEU A 387 -13.45 29.08 6.16
N ASP A 388 -13.67 30.34 6.58
CA ASP A 388 -14.90 31.05 6.25
C ASP A 388 -15.01 31.21 4.72
N SER A 389 -16.20 31.06 4.16
CA SER A 389 -16.42 31.14 2.71
C SER A 389 -15.95 32.48 2.12
N LYS A 390 -15.99 33.57 2.91
CA LYS A 390 -15.46 34.88 2.51
C LYS A 390 -13.94 34.91 2.41
N ASP A 391 -13.25 34.13 3.26
CA ASP A 391 -11.80 34.03 3.25
C ASP A 391 -11.33 33.12 2.11
N ILE A 392 -12.04 32.02 1.86
CA ILE A 392 -11.73 31.09 0.76
C ILE A 392 -11.76 31.81 -0.59
N LYS A 393 -12.78 32.64 -0.85
CA LYS A 393 -12.89 33.42 -2.10
C LYS A 393 -11.77 34.44 -2.33
N LYS A 394 -11.00 34.77 -1.30
CA LYS A 394 -9.82 35.64 -1.41
C LYS A 394 -8.53 34.84 -1.64
N ILE A 395 -8.55 33.55 -1.35
CA ILE A 395 -7.41 32.64 -1.49
C ILE A 395 -7.48 31.89 -2.82
N LEU A 396 -8.68 31.42 -3.19
CA LEU A 396 -8.93 30.58 -4.35
C LEU A 396 -9.78 31.30 -5.39
N SER A 397 -9.56 30.97 -6.66
CA SER A 397 -10.56 31.20 -7.70
C SER A 397 -11.79 30.31 -7.47
N ASP A 398 -12.92 30.71 -8.06
CA ASP A 398 -14.14 29.90 -7.99
C ASP A 398 -13.96 28.50 -8.62
N GLU A 399 -13.12 28.39 -9.66
CA GLU A 399 -12.77 27.12 -10.30
C GLU A 399 -11.90 26.25 -9.38
N GLU A 400 -10.84 26.81 -8.78
CA GLU A 400 -10.00 26.12 -7.80
C GLU A 400 -10.85 25.62 -6.62
N TYR A 401 -11.79 26.44 -6.13
CA TYR A 401 -12.69 26.06 -5.04
C TYR A 401 -13.56 24.85 -5.39
N VAL A 402 -14.12 24.81 -6.60
CA VAL A 402 -14.91 23.66 -7.09
C VAL A 402 -14.03 22.41 -7.22
N ASN A 403 -12.86 22.53 -7.85
CA ASN A 403 -11.96 21.40 -8.08
C ASN A 403 -11.43 20.81 -6.77
N TYR A 404 -10.98 21.65 -5.83
CA TYR A 404 -10.52 21.19 -4.52
C TYR A 404 -11.64 20.63 -3.65
N SER A 405 -12.85 21.19 -3.73
CA SER A 405 -14.02 20.62 -3.04
C SER A 405 -14.31 19.21 -3.54
N TYR A 406 -14.27 19.01 -4.87
CA TYR A 406 -14.44 17.69 -5.47
C TYR A 406 -13.32 16.72 -5.11
N GLU A 407 -12.07 17.15 -5.14
CA GLU A 407 -10.93 16.31 -4.80
C GLU A 407 -10.99 15.80 -3.35
N VAL A 408 -11.43 16.64 -2.40
CA VAL A 408 -11.68 16.18 -1.02
C VAL A 408 -12.75 15.09 -0.98
N LEU A 409 -13.80 15.20 -1.79
CA LEU A 409 -14.85 14.19 -1.86
C LEU A 409 -14.35 12.90 -2.50
N GLU A 410 -13.54 12.98 -3.54
CA GLU A 410 -12.92 11.82 -4.18
C GLU A 410 -12.01 11.06 -3.22
N ILE A 411 -11.07 11.76 -2.56
CA ILE A 411 -10.22 11.14 -1.53
C ILE A 411 -11.06 10.61 -0.37
N ALA A 412 -12.14 11.29 0.01
CA ALA A 412 -13.07 10.85 1.05
C ALA A 412 -13.72 9.51 0.71
N VAL A 413 -14.19 9.35 -0.54
CA VAL A 413 -14.75 8.09 -1.03
C VAL A 413 -13.68 7.03 -1.09
N THR A 414 -12.54 7.27 -1.75
CA THR A 414 -11.53 6.22 -1.94
C THR A 414 -10.90 5.71 -0.63
N LYS A 415 -10.73 6.58 0.39
CA LYS A 415 -9.99 6.21 1.63
C LYS A 415 -10.82 6.02 2.87
N TYR A 416 -12.00 6.64 2.93
CA TYR A 416 -12.74 6.74 4.18
C TYR A 416 -14.19 6.26 4.05
N SER A 417 -14.52 5.63 2.93
CA SER A 417 -15.77 4.91 2.78
C SER A 417 -15.57 3.43 3.08
N GLU A 418 -16.50 2.87 3.85
CA GLU A 418 -16.66 1.43 4.03
C GLU A 418 -18.04 1.05 3.49
N GLU A 419 -18.11 -0.05 2.73
CA GLU A 419 -19.38 -0.59 2.25
C GLU A 419 -20.06 -1.36 3.38
N GLN A 420 -21.24 -0.88 3.79
CA GLN A 420 -22.11 -1.58 4.73
C GLN A 420 -23.51 -1.68 4.14
N ASN A 421 -23.97 -2.91 3.90
CA ASN A 421 -25.31 -3.19 3.35
C ASN A 421 -25.61 -2.40 2.06
N GLY A 422 -24.65 -2.38 1.13
CA GLY A 422 -24.77 -1.66 -0.15
C GLY A 422 -24.73 -0.12 -0.05
N ASN A 423 -24.58 0.44 1.14
CA ASN A 423 -24.45 1.88 1.37
C ASN A 423 -23.04 2.26 1.82
N LEU A 424 -22.52 3.34 1.26
CA LEU A 424 -21.24 3.91 1.69
C LEU A 424 -21.44 4.69 3.00
N THR A 425 -20.79 4.20 4.04
CA THR A 425 -20.68 4.93 5.30
C THR A 425 -19.32 5.60 5.36
N PHE A 426 -19.29 6.83 5.88
CA PHE A 426 -18.06 7.59 6.02
C PHE A 426 -17.69 7.74 7.49
N ASN A 427 -16.40 7.62 7.79
CA ASN A 427 -15.92 7.89 9.14
C ASN A 427 -16.15 9.35 9.56
N ASP A 428 -16.13 9.62 10.87
CA ASP A 428 -16.37 10.97 11.41
C ASP A 428 -15.37 12.02 10.91
N ASN A 429 -14.14 11.60 10.61
CA ASN A 429 -13.09 12.50 10.13
C ASN A 429 -13.39 13.05 8.73
N ALA A 430 -14.12 12.28 7.92
CA ALA A 430 -14.56 12.62 6.57
C ALA A 430 -15.96 13.27 6.54
N LYS A 431 -16.85 12.99 7.50
CA LYS A 431 -18.22 13.55 7.54
C LYS A 431 -18.24 15.08 7.44
N THR A 432 -17.44 15.78 8.25
CA THR A 432 -17.41 17.25 8.23
C THR A 432 -16.84 17.80 6.91
N PRO A 433 -15.67 17.36 6.42
CA PRO A 433 -15.18 17.75 5.09
C PRO A 433 -16.19 17.47 3.98
N ILE A 434 -16.81 16.28 3.95
CA ILE A 434 -17.82 15.92 2.93
C ILE A 434 -19.00 16.88 2.98
N LYS A 435 -19.52 17.18 4.18
CA LYS A 435 -20.62 18.12 4.35
C LYS A 435 -20.25 19.51 3.84
N ILE A 436 -19.05 19.99 4.19
CA ILE A 436 -18.54 21.29 3.75
C ILE A 436 -18.39 21.32 2.23
N SER A 437 -17.66 20.36 1.63
CA SER A 437 -17.44 20.29 0.19
C SER A 437 -18.73 20.11 -0.60
N THR A 438 -19.67 19.30 -0.11
CA THR A 438 -20.98 19.13 -0.75
C THR A 438 -21.81 20.42 -0.69
N SER A 439 -21.78 21.13 0.44
CA SER A 439 -22.45 22.43 0.57
C SER A 439 -21.84 23.45 -0.37
N ALA A 440 -20.50 23.52 -0.40
CA ALA A 440 -19.74 24.39 -1.29
C ALA A 440 -20.15 24.18 -2.75
N LEU A 441 -20.13 22.94 -3.23
CA LEU A 441 -20.55 22.62 -4.60
C LEU A 441 -22.00 23.03 -4.86
N LYS A 442 -22.94 22.77 -3.93
CA LYS A 442 -24.34 23.17 -4.07
C LYS A 442 -24.53 24.69 -4.14
N ASP A 443 -23.75 25.45 -3.39
CA ASP A 443 -23.78 26.90 -3.43
C ASP A 443 -23.20 27.41 -4.77
N MET A 444 -22.10 26.81 -5.24
CA MET A 444 -21.50 27.14 -6.55
C MET A 444 -22.41 26.78 -7.73
N CYS A 445 -23.27 25.76 -7.62
CA CYS A 445 -24.30 25.46 -8.63
C CYS A 445 -25.29 26.62 -8.87
N ARG A 446 -25.39 27.58 -7.94
CA ARG A 446 -26.30 28.73 -7.99
C ARG A 446 -25.60 30.04 -8.38
N THR A 447 -24.30 29.99 -8.70
CA THR A 447 -23.55 31.18 -9.11
C THR A 447 -24.09 31.75 -10.43
N GLN A 448 -23.88 33.05 -10.65
CA GLN A 448 -24.26 33.72 -11.90
C GLN A 448 -23.31 33.36 -13.05
N ASP A 449 -22.10 32.93 -12.74
CA ASP A 449 -21.15 32.42 -13.74
C ASP A 449 -21.60 31.05 -14.25
N VAL A 450 -22.07 31.03 -15.50
CA VAL A 450 -22.63 29.82 -16.12
C VAL A 450 -21.59 28.69 -16.21
N GLN A 451 -20.31 29.01 -16.45
CA GLN A 451 -19.26 27.99 -16.59
C GLN A 451 -18.94 27.35 -15.24
N ILE A 452 -18.79 28.16 -14.20
CA ILE A 452 -18.53 27.67 -12.84
C ILE A 452 -19.74 26.89 -12.31
N GLY A 453 -20.96 27.39 -12.53
CA GLY A 453 -22.19 26.70 -12.13
C GLY A 453 -22.33 25.35 -12.82
N PHE A 454 -21.96 25.26 -14.10
CA PHE A 454 -21.92 24.01 -14.85
C PHE A 454 -20.88 23.04 -14.28
N LEU A 455 -19.64 23.50 -14.04
CA LEU A 455 -18.58 22.68 -13.47
C LEU A 455 -18.95 22.15 -12.07
N ALA A 456 -19.51 22.99 -11.19
CA ALA A 456 -19.93 22.60 -9.86
C ALA A 456 -21.01 21.52 -9.87
N LYS A 457 -22.03 21.66 -10.73
CA LYS A 457 -23.07 20.64 -10.93
C LYS A 457 -22.48 19.34 -11.46
N LEU A 458 -21.53 19.41 -12.39
CA LEU A 458 -20.86 18.24 -12.97
C LEU A 458 -20.05 17.48 -11.91
N LYS A 459 -19.26 18.18 -11.11
CA LYS A 459 -18.50 17.58 -10.00
C LYS A 459 -19.41 17.02 -8.91
N LEU A 460 -20.52 17.69 -8.60
CA LEU A 460 -21.52 17.17 -7.66
C LEU A 460 -22.21 15.91 -8.19
N ALA A 461 -22.51 15.84 -9.49
CA ALA A 461 -23.05 14.66 -10.15
C ALA A 461 -22.07 13.48 -10.09
N HIS A 462 -20.78 13.72 -10.37
CA HIS A 462 -19.73 12.73 -10.21
C HIS A 462 -19.61 12.22 -8.77
N PHE A 463 -19.69 13.11 -7.78
CA PHE A 463 -19.67 12.71 -6.38
C PHE A 463 -20.86 11.80 -6.03
N HIS A 464 -22.08 12.15 -6.46
CA HIS A 464 -23.24 11.29 -6.27
C HIS A 464 -23.08 9.94 -6.96
N LEU A 465 -22.48 9.91 -8.16
CA LEU A 465 -22.15 8.68 -8.87
C LEU A 465 -21.14 7.82 -8.09
N LEU A 466 -20.04 8.41 -7.57
CA LEU A 466 -19.06 7.71 -6.72
C LEU A 466 -19.69 7.16 -5.45
N CYS A 467 -20.67 7.87 -4.87
CA CYS A 467 -21.44 7.42 -3.72
C CYS A 467 -22.53 6.38 -4.05
N ARG A 468 -22.60 5.87 -5.29
CA ARG A 468 -23.66 4.97 -5.81
C ARG A 468 -25.09 5.53 -5.65
N ARG A 469 -25.25 6.85 -5.53
CA ARG A 469 -26.54 7.56 -5.47
C ARG A 469 -27.01 7.89 -6.88
N TYR A 470 -27.28 6.84 -7.64
CA TYR A 470 -27.47 6.96 -9.09
C TYR A 470 -28.67 7.85 -9.46
N LYS A 471 -29.76 7.85 -8.67
CA LYS A 471 -30.96 8.65 -8.97
C LYS A 471 -30.68 10.16 -8.88
N GLU A 472 -29.95 10.57 -7.85
CA GLU A 472 -29.51 11.95 -7.64
C GLU A 472 -28.51 12.38 -8.70
N ALA A 473 -27.56 11.51 -9.05
CA ALA A 473 -26.60 11.76 -10.11
C ALA A 473 -27.31 11.92 -11.48
N THR A 474 -28.24 11.04 -11.84
CA THR A 474 -29.05 11.14 -13.08
C THR A 474 -29.75 12.49 -13.17
N LYS A 475 -30.45 12.93 -12.11
CA LYS A 475 -31.15 14.22 -12.10
C LYS A 475 -30.22 15.40 -12.39
N LEU A 476 -29.01 15.38 -11.83
CA LEU A 476 -28.02 16.44 -12.05
C LEU A 476 -27.47 16.40 -13.49
N TYR A 477 -27.15 15.21 -14.01
CA TYR A 477 -26.67 15.09 -15.38
C TYR A 477 -27.75 15.42 -16.43
N GLU A 478 -29.01 15.08 -16.20
CA GLU A 478 -30.12 15.46 -17.08
C GLU A 478 -30.29 16.98 -17.13
N SER A 479 -30.17 17.65 -15.97
CA SER A 479 -30.16 19.12 -15.90
C SER A 479 -29.00 19.70 -16.71
N LEU A 480 -27.79 19.15 -16.56
CA LEU A 480 -26.60 19.55 -17.33
C LEU A 480 -26.77 19.30 -18.84
N GLN A 481 -27.39 18.19 -19.21
CA GLN A 481 -27.68 17.85 -20.61
C GLN A 481 -28.69 18.85 -21.21
N ALA A 482 -29.72 19.24 -20.46
CA ALA A 482 -30.67 20.26 -20.89
C ALA A 482 -30.01 21.64 -21.07
N GLU A 483 -29.08 22.01 -20.19
CA GLU A 483 -28.30 23.26 -20.27
C GLU A 483 -27.39 23.29 -21.51
N THR A 484 -26.65 22.21 -21.76
CA THR A 484 -25.74 22.05 -22.90
C THR A 484 -26.46 22.00 -24.25
N SER A 485 -27.66 21.41 -24.28
CA SER A 485 -28.50 21.34 -25.47
C SER A 485 -28.94 22.72 -25.97
N LYS A 486 -29.18 23.68 -25.06
CA LYS A 486 -29.52 25.07 -25.42
C LYS A 486 -28.38 25.78 -26.16
N VAL A 487 -27.13 25.42 -25.85
CA VAL A 487 -25.93 26.02 -26.45
C VAL A 487 -25.49 25.26 -27.72
N LYS A 488 -26.26 24.24 -28.15
CA LYS A 488 -25.90 23.33 -29.25
C LYS A 488 -24.51 22.67 -29.09
N ARG A 489 -24.03 22.55 -27.85
CA ARG A 489 -22.76 21.91 -27.51
C ARG A 489 -23.03 20.80 -26.50
N GLU A 490 -23.34 19.60 -27.00
CA GLU A 490 -23.45 18.42 -26.15
C GLU A 490 -22.11 18.15 -25.46
N ASN A 491 -22.12 18.02 -24.14
CA ASN A 491 -20.92 17.74 -23.34
C ASN A 491 -20.76 16.23 -23.16
N ILE A 492 -19.64 15.68 -23.61
CA ILE A 492 -19.36 14.23 -23.57
C ILE A 492 -19.27 13.72 -22.14
N GLU A 493 -18.67 14.47 -21.21
CA GLU A 493 -18.55 14.09 -19.80
C GLU A 493 -19.93 13.95 -19.13
N VAL A 494 -20.89 14.80 -19.49
CA VAL A 494 -22.29 14.70 -19.03
C VAL A 494 -22.97 13.46 -19.58
N MET A 495 -22.81 13.20 -20.88
CA MET A 495 -23.34 11.98 -21.50
C MET A 495 -22.71 10.73 -20.86
N TRP A 496 -21.42 10.79 -20.51
CA TRP A 496 -20.74 9.71 -19.81
C TRP A 496 -21.32 9.45 -18.42
N GLY A 497 -21.53 10.52 -17.67
CA GLY A 497 -22.21 10.47 -16.39
C GLY A 497 -23.57 9.78 -16.47
N LEU A 498 -24.42 10.20 -17.42
CA LEU A 498 -25.75 9.60 -17.62
C LEU A 498 -25.67 8.11 -17.96
N PHE A 499 -24.77 7.74 -18.85
CA PHE A 499 -24.53 6.34 -19.17
C PHE A 499 -24.21 5.53 -17.91
N LYS A 500 -23.24 5.99 -17.10
CA LYS A 500 -22.83 5.32 -15.86
C LYS A 500 -23.98 5.24 -14.84
N CYS A 501 -24.79 6.29 -14.72
CA CYS A 501 -25.94 6.28 -13.83
C CYS A 501 -27.05 5.31 -14.30
N HIS A 502 -27.38 5.30 -15.58
CA HIS A 502 -28.35 4.35 -16.13
C HIS A 502 -27.89 2.91 -15.98
N LEU A 503 -26.59 2.66 -16.18
CA LEU A 503 -25.99 1.35 -15.95
C LEU A 503 -26.12 0.92 -14.49
N GLY A 504 -25.76 1.80 -13.54
CA GLY A 504 -25.90 1.54 -12.10
C GLY A 504 -27.34 1.37 -11.63
N GLN A 505 -28.31 2.00 -12.31
CA GLN A 505 -29.76 1.82 -12.08
C GLN A 505 -30.34 0.58 -12.76
N LYS A 506 -29.53 -0.19 -13.48
CA LYS A 506 -29.98 -1.32 -14.31
C LYS A 506 -30.93 -0.92 -15.46
N ASN A 507 -30.85 0.32 -15.95
CA ASN A 507 -31.61 0.81 -17.11
C ASN A 507 -30.77 0.72 -18.40
N TYR A 508 -30.66 -0.48 -18.95
CA TYR A 508 -29.77 -0.78 -20.07
C TYR A 508 -30.20 -0.16 -21.39
N LYS A 509 -31.50 0.08 -21.57
CA LYS A 509 -32.05 0.70 -22.77
C LYS A 509 -31.55 2.14 -22.93
N ASP A 510 -31.62 2.92 -21.85
CA ASP A 510 -31.16 4.31 -21.88
C ASP A 510 -29.63 4.40 -21.84
N ALA A 511 -28.96 3.49 -21.14
CA ALA A 511 -27.50 3.36 -21.20
C ALA A 511 -27.03 3.12 -22.65
N ALA A 512 -27.59 2.14 -23.36
CA ALA A 512 -27.25 1.85 -24.76
C ALA A 512 -27.57 3.02 -25.70
N ARG A 513 -28.66 3.75 -25.45
CA ARG A 513 -29.00 4.97 -26.22
C ARG A 513 -27.93 6.05 -26.03
N MET A 514 -27.47 6.27 -24.80
CA MET A 514 -26.48 7.30 -24.51
C MET A 514 -25.15 7.01 -25.20
N VAL A 515 -24.73 5.76 -25.22
CA VAL A 515 -23.48 5.32 -25.87
C VAL A 515 -23.53 5.57 -27.37
N ARG A 516 -24.66 5.25 -28.01
CA ARG A 516 -24.86 5.54 -29.43
C ARG A 516 -24.70 7.03 -29.72
N LYS A 517 -25.28 7.89 -28.87
CA LYS A 517 -25.13 9.35 -28.99
C LYS A 517 -23.68 9.80 -28.82
N ILE A 518 -22.95 9.25 -27.84
CA ILE A 518 -21.53 9.59 -27.62
C ILE A 518 -20.70 9.22 -28.86
N ARG A 519 -20.93 8.03 -29.42
CA ARG A 519 -20.27 7.58 -30.66
C ARG A 519 -20.56 8.48 -31.87
N GLU A 520 -21.79 8.99 -32.00
CA GLU A 520 -22.15 9.90 -33.09
C GLU A 520 -21.43 11.26 -32.99
N LYS A 521 -20.88 11.61 -31.82
CA LYS A 521 -20.23 12.90 -31.54
C LYS A 521 -18.71 12.82 -31.48
N GLU A 522 -18.14 11.70 -31.06
CA GLU A 522 -16.69 11.50 -31.06
C GLU A 522 -16.19 10.97 -32.42
N GLN A 523 -15.46 11.80 -33.16
CA GLN A 523 -14.55 11.34 -34.22
C GLN A 523 -13.20 10.83 -33.66
N VAL A 524 -13.05 10.66 -32.34
CA VAL A 524 -11.79 10.25 -31.69
C VAL A 524 -11.93 8.82 -31.14
N PHE A 525 -11.03 7.95 -31.60
CA PHE A 525 -11.15 6.49 -31.60
C PHE A 525 -10.78 5.77 -30.29
N TYR A 526 -10.25 6.45 -29.27
CA TYR A 526 -9.56 5.79 -28.15
C TYR A 526 -10.40 5.61 -26.86
N CYS A 527 -11.17 6.60 -26.41
CA CYS A 527 -12.01 6.45 -25.18
C CYS A 527 -13.26 5.57 -25.39
N VAL A 528 -13.57 5.27 -26.66
CA VAL A 528 -14.76 4.53 -27.08
C VAL A 528 -14.56 3.01 -26.90
N ALA A 529 -13.33 2.52 -27.01
CA ALA A 529 -13.00 1.09 -26.94
C ALA A 529 -13.23 0.50 -25.54
N GLU A 530 -12.55 1.01 -24.51
CA GLU A 530 -12.70 0.57 -23.11
C GLU A 530 -14.15 0.53 -22.66
N LEU A 531 -14.92 1.49 -23.14
CA LEU A 531 -16.26 1.69 -22.69
C LEU A 531 -17.26 0.83 -23.46
N TYR A 532 -17.06 0.60 -24.76
CA TYR A 532 -17.77 -0.49 -25.43
C TYR A 532 -17.46 -1.82 -24.76
N ALA A 533 -16.23 -2.00 -24.31
CA ALA A 533 -15.84 -3.16 -23.57
C ALA A 533 -16.60 -3.28 -22.24
N ASP A 534 -16.78 -2.20 -21.47
CA ASP A 534 -17.63 -2.17 -20.28
C ASP A 534 -19.11 -2.43 -20.57
N ILE A 535 -19.65 -1.86 -21.65
CA ILE A 535 -21.05 -2.04 -22.06
C ILE A 535 -21.30 -3.46 -22.50
N TYR A 536 -20.42 -4.00 -23.32
CA TYR A 536 -20.54 -5.34 -23.86
C TYR A 536 -20.34 -6.36 -22.75
N THR A 537 -19.39 -6.13 -21.84
CA THR A 537 -19.21 -6.94 -20.63
C THR A 537 -20.44 -6.87 -19.73
N THR A 538 -20.99 -5.67 -19.49
CA THR A 538 -22.17 -5.51 -18.63
C THR A 538 -23.41 -6.12 -19.30
N LYS A 539 -23.62 -5.90 -20.59
CA LYS A 539 -24.71 -6.50 -21.37
C LYS A 539 -24.60 -8.03 -21.41
N ALA A 540 -23.39 -8.58 -21.54
CA ALA A 540 -23.12 -10.01 -21.42
C ALA A 540 -23.50 -10.51 -20.03
N LYS A 541 -22.99 -9.89 -18.95
CA LYS A 541 -23.34 -10.21 -17.55
C LYS A 541 -24.84 -10.19 -17.32
N LEU A 542 -25.55 -9.27 -17.95
CA LEU A 542 -27.00 -9.16 -17.84
C LEU A 542 -27.77 -10.23 -18.56
N LEU A 543 -27.39 -10.55 -19.79
CA LEU A 543 -28.01 -11.65 -20.51
C LEU A 543 -27.80 -12.97 -19.78
N ILE A 544 -26.67 -13.12 -19.08
CA ILE A 544 -26.39 -14.26 -18.19
C ILE A 544 -27.33 -14.24 -16.97
N GLN A 545 -27.42 -13.12 -16.24
CA GLN A 545 -28.35 -12.98 -15.11
C GLN A 545 -29.81 -13.20 -15.49
N LEU A 546 -30.25 -12.62 -16.61
CA LEU A 546 -31.62 -12.76 -17.10
C LEU A 546 -31.92 -14.24 -17.42
N ARG A 547 -30.95 -14.94 -18.00
CA ARG A 547 -31.04 -16.38 -18.25
C ARG A 547 -31.07 -17.19 -16.96
N GLU A 548 -30.24 -16.84 -15.97
CA GLU A 548 -30.23 -17.50 -14.66
C GLU A 548 -31.56 -17.34 -13.93
N CYS A 549 -32.15 -16.14 -13.91
CA CYS A 549 -33.48 -15.89 -13.35
C CYS A 549 -34.60 -16.62 -14.12
N ILE A 550 -34.50 -16.72 -15.45
CA ILE A 550 -35.45 -17.52 -16.28
C ILE A 550 -35.33 -19.01 -15.94
N ASN A 551 -34.10 -19.53 -15.83
CA ASN A 551 -33.85 -20.93 -15.51
C ASN A 551 -34.24 -21.30 -14.07
N ALA A 552 -34.13 -20.35 -13.14
CA ALA A 552 -34.57 -20.49 -11.75
C ALA A 552 -36.10 -20.38 -11.59
N GLY A 553 -36.83 -20.05 -12.66
CA GLY A 553 -38.29 -19.91 -12.64
C GLY A 553 -38.79 -18.64 -11.93
N GLU A 554 -37.92 -17.66 -11.69
CA GLU A 554 -38.22 -16.45 -10.89
C GLU A 554 -39.01 -15.39 -11.68
N ILE A 555 -39.09 -15.50 -13.01
CA ILE A 555 -39.78 -14.56 -13.89
C ILE A 555 -41.03 -15.21 -14.48
N PHE A 556 -42.04 -15.46 -13.64
CA PHE A 556 -43.41 -15.64 -14.09
C PHE A 556 -44.38 -15.13 -13.03
N SER A 557 -44.95 -13.93 -13.24
CA SER A 557 -46.32 -13.71 -12.71
C SER A 557 -47.14 -12.57 -13.32
N GLU A 558 -46.62 -11.53 -14.00
CA GLU A 558 -47.51 -10.39 -14.30
C GLU A 558 -47.75 -9.97 -15.76
N HIS A 559 -46.83 -10.17 -16.72
CA HIS A 559 -47.13 -9.89 -18.14
C HIS A 559 -46.38 -10.81 -19.12
N PRO A 560 -46.98 -11.96 -19.51
CA PRO A 560 -46.36 -12.91 -20.44
C PRO A 560 -46.15 -12.35 -21.85
N ASP A 561 -47.03 -11.46 -22.32
CA ASP A 561 -47.12 -11.13 -23.75
C ASP A 561 -46.04 -10.15 -24.25
N GLU A 562 -45.37 -9.41 -23.37
CA GLU A 562 -44.25 -8.52 -23.76
C GLU A 562 -42.89 -9.21 -23.70
N ALA A 563 -42.70 -10.20 -22.82
CA ALA A 563 -41.48 -11.01 -22.77
C ALA A 563 -41.45 -12.10 -23.87
N THR A 564 -42.61 -12.67 -24.19
CA THR A 564 -42.74 -13.75 -25.18
C THR A 564 -42.54 -13.26 -26.62
N ASN A 565 -42.89 -12.00 -26.92
CA ASN A 565 -42.66 -11.42 -28.25
C ASN A 565 -41.18 -11.05 -28.54
N ALA A 566 -40.31 -11.04 -27.52
CA ALA A 566 -38.87 -10.88 -27.72
C ALA A 566 -38.14 -12.23 -27.84
N LEU A 567 -38.78 -13.36 -27.50
CA LEU A 567 -38.11 -14.65 -27.24
C LEU A 567 -38.94 -15.90 -27.62
N SER A 568 -39.73 -15.86 -28.69
CA SER A 568 -40.47 -17.07 -29.14
C SER A 568 -39.69 -17.88 -30.19
N GLY A 569 -39.23 -19.08 -29.82
CA GLY A 569 -38.82 -20.15 -30.73
C GLY A 569 -37.70 -21.04 -30.18
N ASP A 570 -37.87 -22.36 -30.21
CA ASP A 570 -36.95 -23.42 -29.75
C ASP A 570 -35.56 -23.46 -30.46
N MET A 571 -35.08 -22.33 -30.99
CA MET A 571 -33.71 -22.12 -31.48
C MET A 571 -32.87 -21.19 -30.57
N LEU A 572 -33.38 -20.82 -29.39
CA LEU A 572 -32.86 -19.68 -28.60
C LEU A 572 -31.74 -20.00 -27.59
N GLU A 573 -31.29 -21.25 -27.43
CA GLU A 573 -30.12 -21.54 -26.57
C GLU A 573 -28.81 -21.07 -27.22
N ASP A 574 -28.63 -21.30 -28.52
CA ASP A 574 -27.38 -21.01 -29.22
C ASP A 574 -27.30 -19.56 -29.74
N GLU A 575 -28.40 -18.97 -30.21
CA GLU A 575 -28.38 -17.59 -30.72
C GLU A 575 -28.10 -16.54 -29.63
N ASN A 576 -28.60 -16.75 -28.41
CA ASN A 576 -28.31 -15.87 -27.27
C ASN A 576 -26.86 -16.04 -26.79
N MET A 577 -26.34 -17.27 -26.78
CA MET A 577 -24.94 -17.55 -26.46
C MET A 577 -24.00 -16.98 -27.51
N PHE A 578 -24.36 -17.04 -28.79
CA PHE A 578 -23.64 -16.42 -29.89
C PHE A 578 -23.65 -14.88 -29.76
N ALA A 579 -24.79 -14.29 -29.38
CA ALA A 579 -24.87 -12.87 -29.10
C ALA A 579 -23.99 -12.46 -27.91
N ILE A 580 -24.00 -13.22 -26.81
CA ILE A 580 -23.12 -12.99 -25.64
C ILE A 580 -21.65 -13.15 -26.03
N ALA A 581 -21.30 -14.22 -26.75
CA ALA A 581 -19.95 -14.49 -27.25
C ALA A 581 -19.43 -13.32 -28.09
N ARG A 582 -20.23 -12.86 -29.05
CA ARG A 582 -19.88 -11.75 -29.94
C ARG A 582 -19.75 -10.43 -29.19
N LEU A 583 -20.54 -10.19 -28.14
CA LEU A 583 -20.38 -9.01 -27.29
C LEU A 583 -19.06 -9.09 -26.50
N LEU A 584 -18.75 -10.23 -25.88
CA LEU A 584 -17.50 -10.43 -25.14
C LEU A 584 -16.28 -10.36 -26.07
N GLU A 585 -16.33 -10.95 -27.26
CA GLU A 585 -15.27 -10.86 -28.26
C GLU A 585 -14.99 -9.41 -28.66
N ASN A 586 -16.04 -8.62 -28.93
CA ASN A 586 -15.89 -7.20 -29.22
C ASN A 586 -15.30 -6.45 -28.01
N ALA A 587 -15.64 -6.81 -26.78
CA ALA A 587 -15.07 -6.22 -25.58
C ALA A 587 -13.59 -6.57 -25.38
N ILE A 588 -13.21 -7.81 -25.68
CA ILE A 588 -11.82 -8.30 -25.65
C ILE A 588 -10.98 -7.62 -26.73
N GLU A 589 -11.52 -7.47 -27.95
CA GLU A 589 -10.85 -6.73 -29.04
C GLU A 589 -10.53 -5.28 -28.65
N MET A 590 -11.39 -4.70 -27.81
CA MET A 590 -11.29 -3.34 -27.30
C MET A 590 -10.50 -3.23 -25.99
N GLY A 591 -9.92 -4.33 -25.49
CA GLY A 591 -8.96 -4.31 -24.39
C GLY A 591 -9.52 -4.60 -22.99
N SER A 592 -10.77 -5.06 -22.83
CA SER A 592 -11.32 -5.29 -21.48
C SER A 592 -10.80 -6.57 -20.83
N LEU A 593 -10.09 -6.35 -19.72
CA LEU A 593 -9.67 -7.40 -18.79
C LEU A 593 -10.86 -8.13 -18.16
N GLU A 594 -11.93 -7.40 -17.84
CA GLU A 594 -13.15 -7.95 -17.25
C GLU A 594 -13.91 -8.85 -18.24
N ALA A 595 -13.95 -8.47 -19.52
CA ALA A 595 -14.53 -9.29 -20.58
C ALA A 595 -13.81 -10.62 -20.72
N CYS A 596 -12.46 -10.61 -20.68
CA CYS A 596 -11.63 -11.81 -20.70
C CYS A 596 -11.98 -12.73 -19.52
N PHE A 597 -12.08 -12.16 -18.31
CA PHE A 597 -12.45 -12.91 -17.11
C PHE A 597 -13.86 -13.52 -17.19
N VAL A 598 -14.86 -12.73 -17.62
CA VAL A 598 -16.23 -13.22 -17.80
C VAL A 598 -16.31 -14.30 -18.87
N PHE A 599 -15.56 -14.13 -19.98
CA PHE A 599 -15.46 -15.12 -21.05
C PHE A 599 -14.96 -16.47 -20.53
N PHE A 600 -13.94 -16.48 -19.67
CA PHE A 600 -13.42 -17.72 -19.08
C PHE A 600 -14.34 -18.35 -18.03
N LYS A 601 -15.16 -17.58 -17.32
CA LYS A 601 -16.02 -18.11 -16.24
C LYS A 601 -17.22 -18.93 -16.75
N ILE A 602 -17.61 -18.76 -18.01
CA ILE A 602 -18.83 -19.37 -18.56
C ILE A 602 -18.45 -20.62 -19.37
N ASN A 603 -18.54 -21.80 -18.76
CA ASN A 603 -18.17 -23.09 -19.38
C ASN A 603 -18.84 -23.34 -20.75
N LYS A 604 -20.09 -22.88 -20.95
CA LYS A 604 -20.77 -23.02 -22.25
C LYS A 604 -20.17 -22.14 -23.36
N LEU A 605 -19.57 -21.00 -23.03
CA LEU A 605 -18.84 -20.17 -24.00
C LEU A 605 -17.51 -20.83 -24.40
N GLN A 606 -16.85 -21.55 -23.49
CA GLN A 606 -15.66 -22.34 -23.81
C GLN A 606 -15.99 -23.46 -24.81
N ALA A 607 -17.12 -24.15 -24.66
CA ALA A 607 -17.56 -25.17 -25.61
C ALA A 607 -17.85 -24.59 -27.01
N HIS A 608 -18.44 -23.39 -27.08
CA HIS A 608 -18.71 -22.68 -28.34
C HIS A 608 -17.43 -22.11 -29.00
N PHE A 609 -16.47 -21.70 -28.17
CA PHE A 609 -15.14 -21.28 -28.56
C PHE A 609 -14.33 -22.41 -29.20
N LEU A 610 -14.45 -23.63 -28.66
CA LEU A 610 -13.83 -24.84 -29.20
C LEU A 610 -14.43 -25.27 -30.55
N THR A 611 -15.71 -24.96 -30.81
CA THR A 611 -16.40 -25.32 -32.05
C THR A 611 -16.22 -24.31 -33.19
N SER A 612 -15.89 -23.04 -32.90
CA SER A 612 -15.76 -21.97 -33.91
C SER A 612 -14.33 -21.71 -34.45
N MET A 613 -13.32 -22.47 -33.98
CA MET A 613 -11.93 -22.49 -34.49
C MET A 613 -11.26 -21.11 -34.74
N GLN A 614 -11.50 -20.12 -33.89
CA GLN A 614 -10.71 -18.86 -33.83
C GLN A 614 -9.79 -18.78 -32.59
N ILE A 615 -9.45 -19.93 -32.00
CA ILE A 615 -8.66 -20.05 -30.76
C ILE A 615 -7.37 -19.22 -30.82
N PRO A 616 -6.51 -19.32 -31.85
CA PRO A 616 -5.24 -18.60 -31.86
C PRO A 616 -5.43 -17.08 -31.88
N ARG A 617 -6.50 -16.60 -32.52
CA ARG A 617 -6.76 -15.17 -32.69
C ARG A 617 -7.30 -14.54 -31.42
N ILE A 618 -8.18 -15.24 -30.69
CA ILE A 618 -8.73 -14.75 -29.43
C ILE A 618 -7.71 -14.91 -28.31
N VAL A 619 -6.97 -16.02 -28.23
CA VAL A 619 -5.87 -16.20 -27.27
C VAL A 619 -4.82 -15.10 -27.46
N ALA A 620 -4.38 -14.83 -28.70
CA ALA A 620 -3.44 -13.73 -28.96
C ALA A 620 -3.98 -12.35 -28.56
N LYS A 621 -5.30 -12.11 -28.69
CA LYS A 621 -5.93 -10.87 -28.22
C LYS A 621 -5.95 -10.80 -26.69
N ILE A 622 -6.27 -11.88 -26.00
CA ILE A 622 -6.31 -11.95 -24.54
C ILE A 622 -4.89 -11.82 -23.96
N GLU A 623 -3.90 -12.50 -24.54
CA GLU A 623 -2.48 -12.38 -24.18
C GLU A 623 -1.99 -10.93 -24.34
N ARG A 624 -2.36 -10.27 -25.43
CA ARG A 624 -2.08 -8.85 -25.64
C ARG A 624 -2.68 -8.00 -24.52
N VAL A 625 -3.93 -8.24 -24.14
CA VAL A 625 -4.60 -7.52 -23.03
C VAL A 625 -3.95 -7.78 -21.66
N ASN A 626 -3.46 -8.99 -21.44
CA ASN A 626 -2.82 -9.39 -20.19
C ASN A 626 -1.38 -8.86 -20.05
N ASN A 627 -0.69 -8.62 -21.17
CA ASN A 627 0.73 -8.25 -21.23
C ASN A 627 0.98 -6.74 -21.42
N GLU A 628 0.05 -6.00 -22.06
CA GLU A 628 0.14 -4.54 -22.17
C GLU A 628 -0.29 -3.86 -20.86
N GLU A 629 0.19 -2.64 -20.56
CA GLU A 629 -0.37 -1.74 -19.52
C GLU A 629 -1.76 -1.24 -19.96
N ILE A 630 -2.72 -2.16 -20.11
CA ILE A 630 -4.07 -1.81 -20.56
C ILE A 630 -4.93 -1.33 -19.40
N VAL A 631 -5.77 -0.38 -19.74
CA VAL A 631 -6.71 0.32 -18.89
C VAL A 631 -7.63 -0.65 -18.15
N ASN A 632 -7.42 -0.73 -16.85
CA ASN A 632 -8.35 -1.36 -15.92
C ASN A 632 -9.72 -0.67 -16.09
N THR A 633 -10.71 -1.39 -16.60
CA THR A 633 -12.10 -0.95 -16.54
C THR A 633 -12.51 -0.82 -15.07
N GLN A 634 -12.56 0.42 -14.55
CA GLN A 634 -12.75 0.72 -13.12
C GLN A 634 -14.15 0.36 -12.56
N MET A 635 -15.00 -0.36 -13.30
CA MET A 635 -16.31 -0.79 -12.81
C MET A 635 -16.29 -2.25 -12.34
N THR A 636 -15.92 -2.46 -11.07
CA THR A 636 -16.21 -3.71 -10.35
C THR A 636 -17.71 -3.76 -10.01
N PHE A 637 -18.49 -4.47 -10.82
CA PHE A 637 -19.87 -4.84 -10.45
C PHE A 637 -19.82 -6.06 -9.51
N GLN A 638 -20.22 -5.88 -8.25
CA GLN A 638 -20.59 -7.01 -7.39
C GLN A 638 -22.00 -7.48 -7.75
N MET A 639 -22.13 -8.76 -8.02
CA MET A 639 -23.39 -9.47 -8.16
C MET A 639 -23.82 -9.96 -6.78
N GLU A 640 -24.94 -9.46 -6.26
CA GLU A 640 -25.63 -10.13 -5.16
C GLU A 640 -26.28 -11.39 -5.71
N ASN A 641 -25.59 -12.53 -5.56
CA ASN A 641 -26.10 -13.80 -5.02
C ASN A 641 -25.05 -14.91 -5.25
N ASP A 642 -24.78 -15.65 -4.17
CA ASP A 642 -23.92 -16.82 -3.98
C ASP A 642 -23.22 -17.45 -5.19
N VAL A 643 -21.91 -17.18 -5.35
CA VAL A 643 -20.85 -18.18 -5.55
C VAL A 643 -19.52 -17.60 -5.05
N GLY A 644 -19.18 -17.85 -3.78
CA GLY A 644 -17.85 -17.67 -3.16
C GLY A 644 -17.28 -16.25 -3.13
N ASP A 645 -16.74 -15.83 -1.99
CA ASP A 645 -15.96 -14.58 -1.88
C ASP A 645 -14.71 -14.65 -2.79
N ILE A 646 -14.88 -14.23 -4.05
CA ILE A 646 -13.79 -14.05 -4.99
C ILE A 646 -13.23 -12.64 -4.77
N ASP A 647 -11.98 -12.58 -4.33
CA ASP A 647 -11.21 -11.34 -4.23
C ASP A 647 -11.20 -10.60 -5.58
N ASN A 648 -11.69 -9.35 -5.56
CA ASN A 648 -11.85 -8.50 -6.74
C ASN A 648 -10.54 -7.83 -7.20
N SER A 649 -9.40 -8.15 -6.58
CA SER A 649 -8.12 -7.54 -6.93
C SER A 649 -7.72 -7.86 -8.39
N THR A 650 -7.18 -6.84 -9.08
CA THR A 650 -6.70 -6.96 -10.47
C THR A 650 -5.66 -8.06 -10.61
N THR A 651 -4.84 -8.27 -9.58
CA THR A 651 -3.82 -9.32 -9.51
C THR A 651 -4.46 -10.70 -9.55
N THR A 652 -5.48 -10.96 -8.74
CA THR A 652 -6.20 -12.24 -8.70
C THR A 652 -6.85 -12.54 -10.05
N LYS A 653 -7.50 -11.55 -10.68
CA LYS A 653 -8.08 -11.72 -12.03
C LYS A 653 -7.02 -12.08 -13.07
N ARG A 654 -5.89 -11.34 -13.11
CA ARG A 654 -4.77 -11.62 -14.02
C ARG A 654 -4.19 -13.01 -13.80
N ASN A 655 -4.04 -13.45 -12.55
CA ASN A 655 -3.56 -14.79 -12.25
C ASN A 655 -4.52 -15.85 -12.78
N VAL A 656 -5.83 -15.73 -12.50
CA VAL A 656 -6.85 -16.65 -13.06
C VAL A 656 -6.82 -16.68 -14.59
N MET A 657 -6.63 -15.54 -15.25
CA MET A 657 -6.49 -15.50 -16.71
C MET A 657 -5.19 -16.09 -17.21
N LYS A 658 -4.05 -15.87 -16.52
CA LYS A 658 -2.78 -16.51 -16.86
C LYS A 658 -2.91 -18.03 -16.78
N ASP A 659 -3.43 -18.54 -15.66
CA ASP A 659 -3.66 -19.98 -15.47
C ASP A 659 -4.56 -20.55 -16.58
N LYS A 660 -5.63 -19.84 -16.95
CA LYS A 660 -6.55 -20.27 -18.03
C LYS A 660 -5.99 -20.11 -19.44
N ILE A 661 -5.13 -19.14 -19.68
CA ILE A 661 -4.41 -18.99 -20.95
C ILE A 661 -3.38 -20.11 -21.07
N GLU A 662 -2.64 -20.43 -20.02
CA GLU A 662 -1.70 -21.56 -19.99
C GLU A 662 -2.41 -22.90 -20.21
N GLU A 663 -3.61 -23.09 -19.63
CA GLU A 663 -4.49 -24.23 -19.90
C GLU A 663 -4.93 -24.28 -21.39
N LEU A 664 -5.28 -23.14 -21.99
CA LEU A 664 -5.63 -23.08 -23.42
C LEU A 664 -4.43 -23.23 -24.36
N LEU A 665 -3.24 -22.77 -23.95
CA LEU A 665 -2.00 -22.93 -24.69
C LEU A 665 -1.52 -24.38 -24.64
N THR A 666 -1.70 -25.08 -23.53
CA THR A 666 -1.50 -26.54 -23.50
C THR A 666 -2.45 -27.24 -24.46
N TYR A 667 -3.73 -26.84 -24.56
CA TYR A 667 -4.62 -27.36 -25.61
C TYR A 667 -4.20 -26.98 -27.03
N LYS A 668 -3.64 -25.78 -27.25
CA LYS A 668 -3.10 -25.34 -28.54
C LYS A 668 -1.86 -26.13 -28.94
N GLU A 669 -0.94 -26.37 -28.01
CA GLU A 669 0.27 -27.17 -28.24
C GLU A 669 -0.09 -28.64 -28.49
N ILE A 670 -1.03 -29.21 -27.72
CA ILE A 670 -1.60 -30.54 -27.97
C ILE A 670 -2.29 -30.57 -29.35
N TYR A 671 -3.04 -29.55 -29.74
CA TYR A 671 -3.70 -29.49 -31.05
C TYR A 671 -2.71 -29.28 -32.22
N GLU A 672 -1.68 -28.45 -32.05
CA GLU A 672 -0.67 -28.17 -33.08
C GLU A 672 0.31 -29.33 -33.24
N GLU A 673 0.63 -30.04 -32.17
CA GLU A 673 1.54 -31.20 -32.15
C GLU A 673 0.80 -32.51 -32.48
N HIS A 674 -0.46 -32.68 -32.05
CA HIS A 674 -1.21 -33.95 -32.19
C HIS A 674 -2.51 -33.82 -33.00
N GLY A 675 -3.17 -32.67 -33.05
CA GLY A 675 -4.42 -32.46 -33.81
C GLY A 675 -4.25 -32.58 -35.34
N LYS A 676 -3.07 -32.27 -35.87
CA LYS A 676 -2.70 -32.54 -37.28
C LYS A 676 -2.52 -34.02 -37.59
N HIS A 677 -2.21 -34.84 -36.59
CA HIS A 677 -2.09 -36.30 -36.69
C HIS A 677 -3.45 -36.98 -36.41
N PHE A 678 -4.27 -36.42 -35.52
CA PHE A 678 -5.61 -36.90 -35.20
C PHE A 678 -6.60 -36.77 -36.37
N LEU A 679 -6.56 -35.67 -37.14
CA LEU A 679 -7.35 -35.52 -38.38
C LEU A 679 -6.92 -36.48 -39.51
N ARG A 680 -5.83 -37.26 -39.32
CA ARG A 680 -5.39 -38.33 -40.23
C ARG A 680 -5.84 -39.72 -39.79
N GLY A 681 -6.54 -39.85 -38.66
CA GLY A 681 -7.12 -41.13 -38.23
C GLY A 681 -6.07 -42.20 -37.95
N GLU A 682 -4.96 -41.85 -37.29
CA GLU A 682 -4.02 -42.85 -36.76
C GLU A 682 -4.31 -43.02 -35.27
N ASP A 683 -4.92 -44.15 -34.91
CA ASP A 683 -5.15 -44.59 -33.54
C ASP A 683 -3.81 -44.66 -32.76
N PHE A 684 -3.82 -44.51 -31.43
CA PHE A 684 -3.27 -45.54 -30.52
C PHE A 684 -3.32 -45.17 -29.03
N GLU A 685 -3.72 -46.18 -28.24
CA GLU A 685 -3.78 -46.23 -26.78
C GLU A 685 -2.40 -46.51 -26.13
N GLY A 686 -2.18 -45.97 -24.93
CA GLY A 686 -1.22 -46.50 -23.95
C GLY A 686 0.17 -45.86 -23.95
N PHE A 687 0.46 -45.06 -22.93
CA PHE A 687 1.79 -44.48 -22.69
C PHE A 687 2.85 -45.58 -22.48
N ASN A 688 4.01 -45.51 -23.14
CA ASN A 688 5.10 -46.48 -22.99
C ASN A 688 6.47 -45.83 -22.71
N ALA A 689 7.46 -46.66 -22.36
CA ALA A 689 8.82 -46.31 -21.94
C ALA A 689 9.58 -45.30 -22.85
N TYR A 690 9.15 -45.13 -24.10
CA TYR A 690 9.68 -44.14 -25.03
C TYR A 690 9.38 -42.69 -24.59
N GLN A 691 8.22 -42.44 -23.99
CA GLN A 691 7.83 -41.12 -23.47
C GLN A 691 8.62 -40.76 -22.20
N GLN A 692 8.92 -41.75 -21.34
CA GLN A 692 9.82 -41.56 -20.20
C GLN A 692 11.27 -41.26 -20.66
N PHE A 693 11.75 -41.95 -21.70
CA PHE A 693 13.06 -41.68 -22.30
C PHE A 693 13.16 -40.26 -22.88
N THR A 694 12.08 -39.79 -23.51
CA THR A 694 12.02 -38.44 -24.09
C THR A 694 12.11 -37.36 -23.02
N ILE A 695 11.44 -37.55 -21.87
CA ILE A 695 11.48 -36.61 -20.74
C ILE A 695 12.88 -36.53 -20.09
N ILE A 696 13.55 -37.67 -19.90
CA ILE A 696 14.92 -37.72 -19.34
C ILE A 696 15.93 -37.02 -20.27
N ASN A 697 15.74 -37.15 -21.57
CA ASN A 697 16.61 -36.54 -22.57
C ASN A 697 16.41 -35.02 -22.65
N VAL A 698 15.18 -34.54 -22.47
CA VAL A 698 14.85 -33.11 -22.34
C VAL A 698 15.47 -32.52 -21.08
N TYR A 699 15.33 -33.19 -19.93
CA TYR A 699 15.93 -32.76 -18.66
C TYR A 699 17.46 -32.61 -18.74
N THR A 700 18.14 -33.58 -19.35
CA THR A 700 19.61 -33.58 -19.48
C THR A 700 20.11 -32.42 -20.36
N LYS A 701 19.37 -32.07 -21.42
CA LYS A 701 19.69 -30.95 -22.31
C LYS A 701 19.49 -29.60 -21.62
N LEU A 702 18.44 -29.45 -20.82
CA LEU A 702 18.17 -28.23 -20.05
C LEU A 702 19.23 -27.97 -18.97
N SER A 703 19.68 -29.02 -18.27
CA SER A 703 20.74 -28.91 -17.26
C SER A 703 22.10 -28.49 -17.86
N LYS A 704 22.43 -28.97 -19.06
CA LYS A 704 23.63 -28.55 -19.81
C LYS A 704 23.54 -27.10 -20.29
N LEU A 705 22.36 -26.64 -20.70
CA LEU A 705 22.12 -25.24 -21.10
C LEU A 705 22.30 -24.28 -19.92
N ARG A 706 21.77 -24.62 -18.74
CA ARG A 706 21.94 -23.84 -17.50
C ARG A 706 23.42 -23.63 -17.14
N LYS A 707 24.24 -24.67 -17.27
CA LYS A 707 25.69 -24.60 -16.98
C LYS A 707 26.44 -23.72 -17.99
N ASN A 708 26.09 -23.81 -19.28
CA ASN A 708 26.70 -23.01 -20.33
C ASN A 708 26.33 -21.52 -20.22
N LEU A 709 25.08 -21.22 -19.83
CA LEU A 709 24.58 -19.86 -19.61
C LEU A 709 25.31 -19.16 -18.46
N LEU A 710 25.44 -19.83 -17.30
CA LEU A 710 26.19 -19.33 -16.16
C LEU A 710 27.68 -19.09 -16.48
N THR A 711 28.26 -19.93 -17.35
CA THR A 711 29.65 -19.77 -17.80
C THR A 711 29.79 -18.59 -18.77
N PHE A 712 28.78 -18.35 -19.61
CA PHE A 712 28.73 -17.24 -20.54
C PHE A 712 28.55 -15.88 -19.83
N GLU A 713 27.64 -15.78 -18.87
CA GLU A 713 27.39 -14.55 -18.08
C GLU A 713 28.62 -14.11 -17.28
N VAL A 714 29.37 -15.06 -16.71
CA VAL A 714 30.60 -14.77 -15.95
C VAL A 714 31.75 -14.33 -16.86
N VAL A 715 31.78 -14.78 -18.12
CA VAL A 715 32.80 -14.40 -19.12
C VAL A 715 32.45 -13.07 -19.80
N GLU A 716 31.17 -12.77 -20.00
CA GLU A 716 30.69 -11.52 -20.60
C GLU A 716 30.77 -10.33 -19.63
N ASN A 717 30.37 -10.52 -18.37
CA ASN A 717 30.50 -9.47 -17.35
C ASN A 717 31.96 -9.05 -17.06
N ARG A 718 32.95 -9.83 -17.53
CA ARG A 718 34.38 -9.48 -17.44
C ARG A 718 34.93 -8.78 -18.69
N LYS A 719 34.21 -8.75 -19.81
CA LYS A 719 34.71 -8.22 -21.10
C LYS A 719 34.20 -6.82 -21.43
N ASN A 720 33.08 -6.37 -20.88
CA ASN A 720 32.40 -5.16 -21.34
C ASN A 720 32.51 -3.92 -20.43
N GLU A 721 33.73 -3.63 -19.95
CA GLU A 721 34.03 -2.29 -19.42
C GLU A 721 34.23 -1.23 -20.53
N ASN A 722 34.08 -1.55 -21.83
CA ASN A 722 34.15 -0.57 -22.91
C ASN A 722 33.39 -1.00 -24.18
N ALA A 723 32.11 -0.62 -24.31
CA ALA A 723 31.45 -0.16 -25.55
C ALA A 723 29.91 -0.03 -25.36
N ASP A 724 29.29 0.92 -26.06
CA ASP A 724 27.87 1.28 -26.02
C ASP A 724 26.93 0.06 -26.22
N TRP A 725 26.27 -0.34 -25.14
CA TRP A 725 25.16 -1.29 -25.11
C TRP A 725 23.94 -0.53 -24.59
N SER A 726 22.84 -0.46 -25.35
CA SER A 726 21.67 0.34 -24.95
C SER A 726 20.90 -0.34 -23.81
N ILE A 727 20.42 0.48 -22.87
CA ILE A 727 19.62 0.14 -21.69
C ILE A 727 18.49 -0.85 -22.02
N ASP A 728 17.86 -0.71 -23.19
CA ASP A 728 16.77 -1.57 -23.66
C ASP A 728 17.18 -3.04 -23.84
N CYS A 729 18.43 -3.32 -24.19
CA CYS A 729 18.94 -4.68 -24.33
C CYS A 729 19.32 -5.29 -22.98
N GLU A 730 19.72 -4.48 -21.99
CA GLU A 730 20.00 -4.93 -20.62
C GLU A 730 18.71 -5.34 -19.90
N GLU A 731 17.64 -4.55 -20.07
CA GLU A 731 16.32 -4.85 -19.52
C GLU A 731 15.69 -6.09 -20.17
N ALA A 732 15.76 -6.20 -21.50
CA ALA A 732 15.21 -7.35 -22.22
C ALA A 732 15.92 -8.67 -21.85
N VAL A 733 17.26 -8.66 -21.75
CA VAL A 733 18.04 -9.83 -21.35
C VAL A 733 17.80 -10.18 -19.89
N THR A 734 17.74 -9.19 -19.00
CA THR A 734 17.45 -9.40 -17.57
C THR A 734 16.05 -9.97 -17.36
N ALA A 735 15.06 -9.49 -18.10
CA ALA A 735 13.69 -10.00 -18.05
C ALA A 735 13.60 -11.46 -18.53
N VAL A 736 14.30 -11.81 -19.62
CA VAL A 736 14.37 -13.18 -20.13
C VAL A 736 15.06 -14.12 -19.11
N LEU A 737 16.14 -13.68 -18.48
CA LEU A 737 16.89 -14.47 -17.50
C LEU A 737 16.11 -14.67 -16.18
N LEU A 738 15.39 -13.65 -15.72
CA LEU A 738 14.51 -13.75 -14.55
C LEU A 738 13.33 -14.68 -14.81
N THR A 739 12.77 -14.62 -16.01
CA THR A 739 11.66 -15.51 -16.42
C THR A 739 12.13 -16.97 -16.54
N ALA A 740 13.31 -17.20 -17.13
CA ALA A 740 13.91 -18.53 -17.23
C ALA A 740 14.26 -19.12 -15.85
N ARG A 741 14.73 -18.29 -14.91
CA ARG A 741 14.97 -18.67 -13.52
C ARG A 741 13.68 -19.05 -12.81
N PHE A 742 12.63 -18.24 -12.96
CA PHE A 742 11.34 -18.48 -12.32
C PHE A 742 10.71 -19.80 -12.80
N LEU A 743 10.76 -20.07 -14.11
CA LEU A 743 10.30 -21.33 -14.69
C LEU A 743 11.12 -22.55 -14.20
N LEU A 744 12.44 -22.42 -14.11
CA LEU A 744 13.31 -23.49 -13.61
C LEU A 744 13.05 -23.81 -12.13
N ASP A 745 12.84 -22.78 -11.30
CA ASP A 745 12.55 -22.95 -9.88
C ASP A 745 11.16 -23.58 -9.68
N HIS A 746 10.18 -23.25 -10.53
CA HIS A 746 8.85 -23.84 -10.49
C HIS A 746 8.85 -25.31 -10.90
N ILE A 747 9.55 -25.65 -11.99
CA ILE A 747 9.69 -27.04 -12.47
C ILE A 747 10.42 -27.91 -11.44
N ILE A 748 11.44 -27.38 -10.74
CA ILE A 748 12.14 -28.09 -9.66
C ILE A 748 11.23 -28.30 -8.45
N SER A 749 10.43 -27.29 -8.09
CA SER A 749 9.45 -27.38 -7.01
C SER A 749 8.39 -28.43 -7.29
N ASP A 750 7.81 -28.42 -8.49
CA ASP A 750 6.76 -29.37 -8.88
C ASP A 750 7.31 -30.80 -8.99
N TYR A 751 8.54 -30.96 -9.48
CA TYR A 751 9.20 -32.27 -9.51
C TYR A 751 9.52 -32.80 -8.10
N GLN A 752 9.90 -31.94 -7.15
CA GLN A 752 10.09 -32.31 -5.75
C GLN A 752 8.77 -32.68 -5.06
N VAL A 753 7.67 -31.99 -5.40
CA VAL A 753 6.32 -32.33 -4.94
C VAL A 753 5.89 -33.69 -5.51
N CYS A 754 6.11 -33.95 -6.79
CA CYS A 754 5.81 -35.25 -7.39
C CYS A 754 6.65 -36.41 -6.81
N LEU A 755 7.94 -36.19 -6.52
CA LEU A 755 8.81 -37.16 -5.84
C LEU A 755 8.36 -37.44 -4.41
N ASN A 756 7.93 -36.41 -3.67
CA ASN A 756 7.40 -36.58 -2.31
C ASN A 756 6.06 -37.31 -2.31
N VAL A 757 5.20 -37.05 -3.29
CA VAL A 757 3.93 -37.77 -3.47
C VAL A 757 4.15 -39.23 -3.88
N GLN A 758 5.15 -39.53 -4.73
CA GLN A 758 5.53 -40.92 -5.03
C GLN A 758 6.15 -41.66 -3.83
N ASN A 759 6.93 -40.96 -3.01
CA ASN A 759 7.49 -41.52 -1.77
C ASN A 759 6.42 -41.74 -0.70
N GLU A 760 5.40 -40.88 -0.60
CA GLU A 760 4.26 -41.09 0.30
C GLU A 760 3.31 -42.20 -0.18
N LEU A 761 3.10 -42.33 -1.49
CA LEU A 761 2.26 -43.39 -2.06
C LEU A 761 2.91 -44.77 -1.99
N SER A 762 4.24 -44.85 -2.06
CA SER A 762 4.99 -46.10 -1.82
C SER A 762 5.09 -46.49 -0.33
N LEU A 763 4.93 -45.54 0.59
CA LEU A 763 4.85 -45.79 2.04
C LEU A 763 3.45 -46.18 2.52
N ARG A 764 2.38 -45.84 1.79
CA ARG A 764 0.98 -46.17 2.17
C ARG A 764 0.48 -47.52 1.66
N SER A 765 1.28 -48.27 0.92
CA SER A 765 0.91 -49.59 0.40
C SER A 765 1.56 -50.75 1.16
N PHE A 766 1.45 -50.77 2.50
CA PHE A 766 1.70 -51.95 3.33
C PHE A 766 0.81 -51.94 4.59
N ASP A 767 -0.10 -52.93 4.67
CA ASP A 767 -0.82 -53.51 5.84
C ASP A 767 -1.71 -52.58 6.73
N LEU A 768 -2.94 -52.87 7.18
CA LEU A 768 -3.83 -54.04 7.28
C LEU A 768 -5.24 -53.51 7.74
N PRO A 769 -6.29 -54.34 8.01
CA PRO A 769 -7.70 -54.06 7.73
C PRO A 769 -8.54 -53.84 9.01
N GLU A 770 -9.88 -53.75 8.86
CA GLU A 770 -10.92 -53.79 9.90
C GLU A 770 -11.41 -52.45 10.46
N ALA A 771 -12.39 -51.85 9.77
CA ALA A 771 -13.48 -51.10 10.38
C ALA A 771 -14.70 -51.09 9.45
N ARG A 772 -15.33 -52.26 9.30
CA ARG A 772 -16.73 -52.41 8.86
C ARG A 772 -17.61 -52.50 10.10
N TYR A 773 -18.87 -52.06 9.94
CA TYR A 773 -20.02 -52.13 10.86
C TYR A 773 -20.26 -50.90 11.76
N MET A 774 -21.05 -49.96 11.23
CA MET A 774 -22.41 -49.71 11.74
C MET A 774 -23.16 -48.75 10.79
N PHE A 775 -23.96 -49.32 9.88
CA PHE A 775 -25.34 -48.97 9.55
C PHE A 775 -25.75 -49.74 8.27
N PHE A 776 -26.16 -51.00 8.46
CA PHE A 776 -27.12 -51.70 7.59
C PHE A 776 -28.53 -51.15 7.93
N GLY A 777 -29.55 -51.15 7.08
CA GLY A 777 -29.74 -51.70 5.75
C GLY A 777 -31.25 -51.76 5.42
N LEU A 778 -31.56 -51.77 4.13
CA LEU A 778 -32.70 -52.43 3.48
C LEU A 778 -32.12 -52.93 2.15
N ASN A 779 -31.70 -54.20 2.09
CA ASN A 779 -32.46 -55.36 1.63
C ASN A 779 -32.67 -55.40 0.11
N ASN A 780 -31.93 -56.27 -0.60
CA ASN A 780 -32.37 -57.63 -0.97
C ASN A 780 -31.34 -58.24 -1.96
N GLU A 781 -30.70 -59.36 -1.60
CA GLU A 781 -31.03 -60.74 -2.05
C GLU A 781 -30.63 -60.97 -3.53
N ILE A 782 -29.78 -61.90 -3.96
CA ILE A 782 -29.33 -63.21 -3.45
C ILE A 782 -28.01 -63.62 -4.17
N PHE A 783 -27.18 -64.38 -3.44
CA PHE A 783 -25.94 -65.13 -3.74
C PHE A 783 -24.58 -64.44 -3.59
#